data_AF-A0A182P1R8-F1
#
_entry.id   AF-A0A182P1R8-F1
#
_cell.length_a   1.000
_cell.length_b   1.000
_cell.length_c   1.000
_cell.angle_alpha   90.00
_cell.angle_beta   90.00
_cell.angle_gamma   90.00
#
_symmetry.space_group_name_H-M   'P 1'
#
loop_
_entity.id
_entity.type
_entity.pdbx_description
1 polymer ?
#
loop_
_entity_poly.entity_id
_entity_poly.type
_entity_poly.pdbx_seq_one_letter_code
_entity_poly.pdbx_strand_id
1 'polypeptide(L)'
;PPEQYGYAPDRSDGSGSGYSTQSYNSSTTITSDRDADGSAKPCCDSNSTDRATPSARTHRVVIEFSTKIVQNEYIVQFNGYYKPKERESFIHSALNGSKVQKWRILPRNNPAQDFPSDFDVLALEEVIEYADDGLALLRTHPSIRSISPQRMVHRALKYVPLRQSDIGSDAIQQEKDEEEEMEPPEPDLDLDDPETNDFIEFIQKRRLTTEDESVAQPQPPPPPPPPAQSPNRHTNRRLLRAIPRQITALLKADVLWDMGITGQGVKVAVFDTGLAKSHPHFKRIKERTNWTNEKTLDDGVSHGTFVAGIIASSQECLGFAPDAELHIFRVFTNNQVSYTSWFLDAFNYAILKKINVLNLSIGGPDFLDQPFVDKVLELSANRVIMVSAIGNDGPLYGTLNNPGDQMDVIGVGGMDYADNIAKFSSRGMTTWELPYGYGRLKPDIVTYGSQVKGSNLNGGCKSLSGTSVASPMVAGAVTLIASGVLDRPEVDLNPASMKQALIEGAQRLPDNNMFEQGHGKLNILRSMKALAAYRPRVTLSPAYLDFTEDYMWPYTTQSLYYSAVPVIANVTILNGMGVFGRVINRPTWHPYSNEHGELLNVSISYSEHLWPWSGWMAVHIGVNEAGRGFEGIAQGHITLTVQSPAQGGNEREPRNGTVSFAIKVRIIPQPPRQKRILWDQYHSLRYPPGYLPRDNLKIKSDPLDWRADHVHTNFKDMYTHLRNAGYYVEVLGAPYTCFNASHYGTLLVVDPEEEFFPAEIAKLREDVLDRQLSVIVFADWYNTSVMRRIKFYDENTRQWWMPDTGGANVPALNDLLRGFGIALGDRVADGYFDMRDHRMYYASGANIVRFPVGEGTIVVERELLDEGLTITQPDKPRSKVRTRTAILGMLQTDRRVYARLQPATPNPEGPSPPDELPDEVEEDGRKIGREAIINKRMLLSAAGGGDVEEDEEIPNDGGELNRDDAANRVDAGEEPLLEDDRDVDDLGQLLRERTKAAKQHNSTATRTASSRPEVAGGRIALYGDSNCLDSTHLEKPCFWLLDSLLEYTMTAHVTGLLRDLNVSRQLEQIEENVKLPQRMPNNNLHLYSKVLVPHTTTGEKRPIPVCQRLEWEHPVTLNMSSFGTGPNDRLFVQQEQQQQHLLVVQQRQLKQGPPQPIMPLVGNELVYSSRGRRLESQKGALVTRFM
;
A
#
# COMPACT_ATOMS: atom_id res chain seq x y z
N PRO A 1 9.96 -9.61 37.07
CA PRO A 1 10.97 -9.90 38.12
C PRO A 1 11.59 -11.29 37.90
N PRO A 2 12.92 -11.42 37.80
CA PRO A 2 13.58 -12.69 37.53
C PRO A 2 13.97 -13.41 38.84
N GLU A 3 14.06 -14.75 38.83
CA GLU A 3 15.25 -15.44 39.37
C GLU A 3 15.39 -16.91 38.94
N GLN A 4 16.66 -17.31 39.03
CA GLN A 4 17.35 -18.56 38.72
C GLN A 4 16.70 -19.88 39.18
N TYR A 5 16.92 -20.96 38.41
CA TYR A 5 17.61 -22.20 38.84
C TYR A 5 18.00 -23.03 37.59
N GLY A 6 18.91 -23.99 37.70
CA GLY A 6 19.33 -24.84 36.57
C GLY A 6 20.24 -26.01 36.93
N TYR A 7 20.48 -26.89 35.94
CA TYR A 7 21.28 -28.15 35.98
C TYR A 7 20.71 -29.26 36.91
N ALA A 8 20.75 -30.57 36.60
CA ALA A 8 20.95 -31.27 35.31
C ALA A 8 20.31 -32.72 35.38
N PRO A 9 20.77 -33.80 34.68
CA PRO A 9 19.84 -34.79 34.11
C PRO A 9 19.75 -36.13 34.86
N ASP A 10 18.75 -36.96 34.53
CA ASP A 10 18.96 -38.40 34.30
C ASP A 10 17.88 -39.04 33.38
N ARG A 11 18.06 -40.32 33.03
CA ARG A 11 17.24 -41.13 32.10
C ARG A 11 16.37 -42.18 32.83
N SER A 12 15.14 -42.42 32.34
CA SER A 12 14.71 -43.71 31.76
C SER A 12 13.18 -43.88 31.69
N ASP A 13 12.70 -44.38 30.54
CA ASP A 13 11.55 -45.25 30.24
C ASP A 13 10.30 -45.31 31.17
N GLY A 14 9.09 -45.25 30.57
CA GLY A 14 7.84 -45.59 31.28
C GLY A 14 6.53 -45.06 30.68
N SER A 15 6.08 -45.63 29.57
CA SER A 15 4.75 -45.49 28.91
C SER A 15 3.60 -44.84 29.73
N GLY A 16 3.01 -43.74 29.22
CA GLY A 16 1.75 -43.18 29.73
C GLY A 16 1.12 -42.11 28.83
N SER A 17 0.15 -42.47 27.99
CA SER A 17 -0.50 -41.59 27.00
C SER A 17 -1.61 -40.70 27.58
N GLY A 18 -1.23 -39.76 28.45
CA GLY A 18 -2.14 -38.76 29.02
C GLY A 18 -2.44 -37.58 28.07
N TYR A 19 -3.57 -37.62 27.36
CA TYR A 19 -4.09 -36.44 26.65
C TYR A 19 -4.52 -35.35 27.64
N SER A 20 -3.80 -34.22 27.66
CA SER A 20 -4.05 -33.13 28.61
C SER A 20 -5.24 -32.25 28.19
N THR A 21 -6.29 -32.23 29.00
CA THR A 21 -7.36 -31.23 28.91
C THR A 21 -6.90 -29.91 29.52
N GLN A 22 -6.69 -28.88 28.68
CA GLN A 22 -6.59 -27.51 29.17
C GLN A 22 -7.98 -26.95 29.46
N SER A 23 -8.14 -26.30 30.61
CA SER A 23 -9.35 -25.58 31.01
C SER A 23 -9.03 -24.13 31.32
N TYR A 24 -9.85 -23.22 30.79
CA TYR A 24 -9.74 -21.78 31.03
C TYR A 24 -11.01 -21.29 31.72
N ASN A 25 -10.84 -20.63 32.87
CA ASN A 25 -11.94 -20.14 33.70
C ASN A 25 -12.02 -18.61 33.60
N SER A 26 -13.10 -18.09 33.01
CA SER A 26 -13.50 -16.69 33.15
C SER A 26 -14.77 -16.57 33.99
N SER A 27 -14.86 -15.52 34.80
CA SER A 27 -15.97 -15.29 35.73
C SER A 27 -16.53 -13.88 35.57
N THR A 28 -17.81 -13.80 35.21
CA THR A 28 -18.52 -12.54 35.01
C THR A 28 -19.79 -12.54 35.84
N THR A 29 -19.94 -11.53 36.70
CA THR A 29 -21.17 -11.36 37.50
C THR A 29 -22.21 -10.62 36.68
N ILE A 30 -23.41 -11.18 36.57
CA ILE A 30 -24.56 -10.55 35.91
C ILE A 30 -25.69 -10.48 36.94
N THR A 31 -26.21 -9.29 37.18
CA THR A 31 -27.47 -9.05 37.90
C THR A 31 -28.54 -8.71 36.86
N SER A 32 -29.70 -9.37 36.94
CA SER A 32 -30.79 -9.22 35.98
C SER A 32 -32.07 -8.78 36.67
N ASP A 33 -32.32 -7.48 36.70
CA ASP A 33 -33.63 -6.94 37.05
C ASP A 33 -34.54 -6.98 35.80
N ARG A 34 -35.76 -7.49 35.99
CA ARG A 34 -36.84 -7.48 35.00
C ARG A 34 -38.19 -7.52 35.72
N ASP A 35 -39.01 -6.51 35.50
CA ASP A 35 -40.44 -6.52 35.79
C ASP A 35 -41.21 -5.96 34.58
N ALA A 36 -42.33 -6.62 34.24
CA ALA A 36 -43.39 -6.20 33.30
C ALA A 36 -42.99 -5.87 31.83
N ASP A 37 -43.78 -6.19 30.79
CA ASP A 37 -45.01 -6.98 30.64
C ASP A 37 -45.03 -7.60 29.21
N GLY A 38 -46.07 -8.36 28.82
CA GLY A 38 -46.38 -8.60 27.40
C GLY A 38 -46.42 -10.04 26.88
N SER A 39 -47.16 -10.92 27.55
CA SER A 39 -47.85 -12.09 26.96
C SER A 39 -47.13 -13.01 25.93
N ALA A 40 -46.64 -14.17 26.39
CA ALA A 40 -46.76 -15.44 25.68
C ALA A 40 -46.81 -16.59 26.71
N LYS A 41 -47.76 -17.54 26.59
CA LYS A 41 -47.90 -18.67 27.53
C LYS A 41 -47.40 -20.01 26.93
N PRO A 42 -47.00 -20.98 27.78
CA PRO A 42 -46.20 -22.14 27.37
C PRO A 42 -47.03 -23.40 27.06
N CYS A 43 -46.33 -24.48 26.70
CA CYS A 43 -46.86 -25.85 26.69
C CYS A 43 -46.23 -26.73 27.78
N CYS A 44 -47.01 -27.74 28.21
CA CYS A 44 -46.65 -28.88 29.06
C CYS A 44 -46.48 -28.63 30.57
N ASP A 45 -47.58 -28.83 31.31
CA ASP A 45 -47.62 -29.05 32.75
C ASP A 45 -47.13 -30.47 33.16
N SER A 46 -46.68 -30.63 34.42
CA SER A 46 -47.44 -31.44 35.40
C SER A 46 -46.81 -31.50 36.80
N ASN A 47 -47.67 -31.32 37.81
CA ASN A 47 -47.58 -31.83 39.19
C ASN A 47 -46.24 -31.74 39.96
N SER A 48 -46.06 -30.63 40.68
CA SER A 48 -45.69 -30.69 42.09
C SER A 48 -46.29 -29.52 42.86
N THR A 49 -47.03 -29.79 43.93
CA THR A 49 -47.58 -28.77 44.83
C THR A 49 -46.69 -28.66 46.06
N ASP A 50 -45.88 -27.60 46.15
CA ASP A 50 -45.41 -27.14 47.46
C ASP A 50 -45.23 -25.62 47.50
N ARG A 51 -45.54 -25.01 48.65
CA ARG A 51 -45.78 -23.56 48.76
C ARG A 51 -44.67 -22.86 49.54
N ALA A 52 -43.47 -22.82 48.96
CA ALA A 52 -42.30 -22.12 49.51
C ALA A 52 -41.89 -20.93 48.64
N THR A 53 -41.74 -19.75 49.27
CA THR A 53 -41.31 -18.52 48.58
C THR A 53 -39.84 -18.63 48.16
N PRO A 54 -39.49 -18.53 46.87
CA PRO A 54 -38.08 -18.59 46.47
C PRO A 54 -37.38 -17.29 46.86
N SER A 55 -36.56 -17.34 47.91
CA SER A 55 -35.53 -16.33 48.17
C SER A 55 -34.68 -16.14 46.91
N ALA A 56 -34.57 -14.90 46.43
CA ALA A 56 -33.82 -14.53 45.23
C ALA A 56 -32.31 -14.71 45.46
N ARG A 57 -31.82 -15.95 45.34
CA ARG A 57 -30.40 -16.28 45.43
C ARG A 57 -29.68 -15.71 44.22
N THR A 58 -28.83 -14.73 44.45
CA THR A 58 -27.92 -14.18 43.44
C THR A 58 -26.83 -15.22 43.14
N HIS A 59 -26.66 -15.55 41.86
CA HIS A 59 -25.69 -16.53 41.39
C HIS A 59 -24.67 -15.86 40.47
N ARG A 60 -23.38 -16.07 40.72
CA ARG A 60 -22.32 -15.74 39.76
C ARG A 60 -22.30 -16.80 38.67
N VAL A 61 -22.35 -16.38 37.41
CA VAL A 61 -22.16 -17.27 36.27
C VAL A 61 -20.65 -17.41 36.02
N VAL A 62 -20.15 -18.64 36.08
CA VAL A 62 -18.82 -18.99 35.60
C VAL A 62 -18.98 -19.65 34.23
N ILE A 63 -18.17 -19.20 33.27
CA ILE A 63 -18.12 -19.79 31.92
C ILE A 63 -16.86 -20.65 31.88
N GLU A 64 -17.05 -21.97 31.86
CA GLU A 64 -15.94 -22.92 31.73
C GLU A 64 -15.87 -23.35 30.26
N PHE A 65 -14.73 -23.08 29.60
CA PHE A 65 -14.45 -23.52 28.23
C PHE A 65 -13.52 -24.74 28.25
N SER A 66 -13.82 -25.73 27.41
CA SER A 66 -12.92 -26.84 27.11
C SER A 66 -12.94 -27.17 25.61
N THR A 67 -11.75 -27.37 25.04
CA THR A 67 -11.58 -27.75 23.63
C THR A 67 -11.25 -29.24 23.54
N LYS A 68 -12.00 -29.98 22.73
CA LYS A 68 -11.70 -31.39 22.41
C LYS A 68 -11.50 -31.55 20.91
N ILE A 69 -10.46 -32.27 20.49
CA ILE A 69 -10.38 -32.75 19.10
C ILE A 69 -11.54 -33.72 18.87
N VAL A 70 -12.30 -33.52 17.79
CA VAL A 70 -13.34 -34.47 17.39
C VAL A 70 -12.64 -35.60 16.65
N GLN A 71 -12.86 -36.83 17.11
CA GLN A 71 -12.19 -37.99 16.52
C GLN A 71 -12.77 -38.24 15.12
N ASN A 72 -11.87 -38.45 14.16
CA ASN A 72 -12.14 -38.68 12.75
C ASN A 72 -12.82 -37.54 11.95
N GLU A 73 -13.00 -36.34 12.52
CA GLU A 73 -13.49 -35.16 11.78
C GLU A 73 -12.33 -34.19 11.46
N TYR A 74 -12.23 -33.78 10.20
CA TYR A 74 -11.11 -32.99 9.67
C TYR A 74 -11.62 -31.85 8.80
N ILE A 75 -11.01 -30.68 8.92
CA ILE A 75 -11.22 -29.55 8.02
C ILE A 75 -10.25 -29.72 6.85
N VAL A 76 -10.79 -29.89 5.64
CA VAL A 76 -10.04 -29.96 4.39
C VAL A 76 -10.13 -28.59 3.71
N GLN A 77 -8.99 -27.93 3.55
CA GLN A 77 -8.89 -26.65 2.85
C GLN A 77 -8.33 -26.86 1.45
N PHE A 78 -8.82 -26.10 0.48
CA PHE A 78 -8.51 -26.17 -0.95
C PHE A 78 -7.66 -24.97 -1.40
N ASN A 79 -7.05 -25.08 -2.57
CA ASN A 79 -6.22 -24.03 -3.18
C ASN A 79 -7.04 -22.92 -3.88
N GLY A 80 -8.35 -22.83 -3.64
CA GLY A 80 -9.26 -21.85 -4.23
C GLY A 80 -10.72 -22.03 -3.81
N TYR A 81 -11.59 -21.10 -4.21
CA TYR A 81 -13.02 -21.14 -3.90
C TYR A 81 -13.79 -21.95 -4.95
N TYR A 82 -14.25 -23.14 -4.56
CA TYR A 82 -14.94 -24.08 -5.45
C TYR A 82 -16.37 -24.35 -4.99
N LYS A 83 -17.26 -24.76 -5.90
CA LYS A 83 -18.64 -25.17 -5.57
C LYS A 83 -18.66 -26.53 -4.84
N PRO A 84 -19.70 -26.83 -4.04
CA PRO A 84 -19.75 -28.08 -3.25
C PRO A 84 -19.43 -29.36 -4.05
N LYS A 85 -19.98 -29.50 -5.28
CA LYS A 85 -19.73 -30.66 -6.15
C LYS A 85 -18.27 -30.80 -6.64
N GLU A 86 -17.57 -29.67 -6.79
CA GLU A 86 -16.16 -29.65 -7.22
C GLU A 86 -15.26 -30.08 -6.05
N ARG A 87 -15.54 -29.57 -4.84
CA ARG A 87 -14.86 -29.94 -3.58
C ARG A 87 -15.08 -31.41 -3.22
N GLU A 88 -16.32 -31.89 -3.35
CA GLU A 88 -16.69 -33.29 -3.25
C GLU A 88 -15.91 -34.17 -4.25
N SER A 89 -15.79 -33.73 -5.51
CA SER A 89 -15.00 -34.45 -6.52
C SER A 89 -13.50 -34.50 -6.20
N PHE A 90 -12.92 -33.46 -5.57
CA PHE A 90 -11.51 -33.48 -5.16
C PHE A 90 -11.26 -34.42 -3.98
N ILE A 91 -12.12 -34.37 -2.96
CA ILE A 91 -12.06 -35.30 -1.81
C ILE A 91 -12.25 -36.74 -2.28
N HIS A 92 -13.24 -36.99 -3.16
CA HIS A 92 -13.46 -38.30 -3.75
C HIS A 92 -12.25 -38.75 -4.59
N SER A 93 -11.66 -37.89 -5.41
CA SER A 93 -10.49 -38.26 -6.24
C SER A 93 -9.28 -38.65 -5.38
N ALA A 94 -9.01 -37.91 -4.30
CA ALA A 94 -7.93 -38.21 -3.37
C ALA A 94 -8.16 -39.52 -2.59
N LEU A 95 -9.37 -39.76 -2.09
CA LEU A 95 -9.68 -40.95 -1.28
C LEU A 95 -9.89 -42.22 -2.09
N ASN A 96 -10.16 -42.13 -3.40
CA ASN A 96 -10.35 -43.28 -4.30
C ASN A 96 -9.11 -44.19 -4.44
N GLY A 97 -7.92 -43.71 -4.04
CA GLY A 97 -6.69 -44.52 -3.94
C GLY A 97 -6.33 -44.98 -2.51
N SER A 98 -7.13 -44.62 -1.51
CA SER A 98 -6.85 -44.87 -0.09
C SER A 98 -7.51 -46.15 0.42
N LYS A 99 -7.13 -46.57 1.62
CA LYS A 99 -7.83 -47.64 2.37
C LYS A 99 -9.21 -47.21 2.88
N VAL A 100 -9.53 -45.90 2.88
CA VAL A 100 -10.79 -45.37 3.42
C VAL A 100 -11.95 -45.55 2.45
N GLN A 101 -12.78 -46.55 2.71
CA GLN A 101 -13.98 -46.87 1.92
C GLN A 101 -15.21 -46.08 2.37
N LYS A 102 -15.23 -45.58 3.61
CA LYS A 102 -16.35 -44.81 4.19
C LYS A 102 -15.93 -43.46 4.74
N TRP A 103 -16.44 -42.41 4.11
CA TRP A 103 -16.29 -41.02 4.51
C TRP A 103 -17.55 -40.23 4.10
N ARG A 104 -17.75 -39.06 4.71
CA ARG A 104 -18.79 -38.10 4.31
C ARG A 104 -18.36 -36.66 4.58
N ILE A 105 -18.82 -35.74 3.74
CA ILE A 105 -18.73 -34.30 4.05
C ILE A 105 -19.87 -33.96 5.03
N LEU A 106 -19.55 -33.23 6.10
CA LEU A 106 -20.55 -32.78 7.07
C LEU A 106 -21.28 -31.52 6.54
N PRO A 107 -22.62 -31.52 6.51
CA PRO A 107 -23.38 -30.42 5.93
C PRO A 107 -23.26 -29.13 6.75
N ARG A 108 -22.94 -28.03 6.08
CA ARG A 108 -22.83 -26.69 6.67
C ARG A 108 -24.22 -26.05 6.74
N ASN A 109 -24.94 -26.17 7.85
CA ASN A 109 -26.28 -25.59 8.00
C ASN A 109 -26.25 -24.06 8.19
N ASN A 110 -25.88 -23.29 7.17
CA ASN A 110 -25.82 -21.82 7.20
C ASN A 110 -26.12 -21.19 5.81
N PRO A 111 -26.39 -19.87 5.72
CA PRO A 111 -26.70 -19.21 4.44
C PRO A 111 -25.57 -19.23 3.39
N ALA A 112 -24.34 -19.52 3.80
CA ALA A 112 -23.17 -19.61 2.91
C ALA A 112 -22.95 -21.05 2.34
N GLN A 113 -23.82 -22.01 2.67
CA GLN A 113 -23.63 -23.42 2.31
C GLN A 113 -23.48 -23.63 0.79
N ASP A 114 -24.31 -22.95 0.01
CA ASP A 114 -24.47 -23.10 -1.45
C ASP A 114 -23.47 -22.27 -2.27
N PHE A 115 -22.74 -21.37 -1.61
CA PHE A 115 -21.74 -20.52 -2.23
C PHE A 115 -20.39 -21.25 -2.40
N PRO A 116 -19.53 -20.79 -3.33
CA PRO A 116 -18.15 -21.25 -3.40
C PRO A 116 -17.42 -21.08 -2.06
N SER A 117 -16.56 -22.03 -1.72
CA SER A 117 -15.81 -22.05 -0.46
C SER A 117 -14.42 -22.62 -0.70
N ASP A 118 -13.45 -22.19 0.10
CA ASP A 118 -12.10 -22.76 0.14
C ASP A 118 -11.97 -23.94 1.11
N PHE A 119 -13.03 -24.36 1.82
CA PHE A 119 -12.98 -25.50 2.74
C PHE A 119 -14.27 -26.33 2.75
N ASP A 120 -14.13 -27.58 3.17
CA ASP A 120 -15.22 -28.44 3.65
C ASP A 120 -14.78 -29.18 4.92
N VAL A 121 -15.75 -29.80 5.59
CA VAL A 121 -15.53 -30.63 6.79
C VAL A 121 -15.78 -32.09 6.44
N LEU A 122 -14.79 -32.94 6.66
CA LEU A 122 -14.75 -34.34 6.26
C LEU A 122 -14.74 -35.25 7.50
N ALA A 123 -15.72 -36.13 7.62
CA ALA A 123 -15.76 -37.20 8.62
C ALA A 123 -15.35 -38.53 7.99
N LEU A 124 -14.38 -39.22 8.58
CA LEU A 124 -13.95 -40.57 8.19
C LEU A 124 -14.65 -41.60 9.09
N GLU A 125 -15.43 -42.52 8.54
CA GLU A 125 -16.28 -43.43 9.34
C GLU A 125 -15.57 -44.72 9.77
N GLU A 126 -14.23 -44.74 9.74
CA GLU A 126 -13.41 -45.95 9.85
C GLU A 126 -12.50 -46.00 11.09
N VAL A 127 -11.82 -47.14 11.25
CA VAL A 127 -10.85 -47.36 12.32
C VAL A 127 -9.64 -46.44 12.11
N ILE A 128 -9.17 -45.83 13.20
CA ILE A 128 -8.12 -44.78 13.21
C ILE A 128 -6.86 -45.19 12.41
N GLU A 129 -6.51 -46.48 12.43
CA GLU A 129 -5.35 -47.06 11.73
C GLU A 129 -5.40 -46.92 10.18
N TYR A 130 -6.58 -46.66 9.60
CA TYR A 130 -6.74 -46.35 8.17
C TYR A 130 -6.93 -44.85 7.89
N ALA A 131 -7.14 -44.01 8.92
CA ALA A 131 -7.33 -42.58 8.74
C ALA A 131 -6.05 -41.90 8.23
N ASP A 132 -4.87 -42.29 8.73
CA ASP A 132 -3.59 -41.69 8.34
C ASP A 132 -3.25 -41.93 6.85
N ASP A 133 -3.70 -43.05 6.28
CA ASP A 133 -3.56 -43.41 4.86
C ASP A 133 -4.36 -42.45 3.96
N GLY A 134 -5.64 -42.23 4.29
CA GLY A 134 -6.49 -41.26 3.59
C GLY A 134 -6.03 -39.81 3.78
N LEU A 135 -5.57 -39.45 4.99
CA LEU A 135 -5.02 -38.11 5.28
C LEU A 135 -3.71 -37.82 4.55
N ALA A 136 -2.86 -38.83 4.33
CA ALA A 136 -1.65 -38.68 3.51
C ALA A 136 -2.01 -38.38 2.05
N LEU A 137 -2.93 -39.14 1.45
CA LEU A 137 -3.36 -38.96 0.06
C LEU A 137 -4.08 -37.63 -0.18
N LEU A 138 -4.96 -37.23 0.74
CA LEU A 138 -5.60 -35.90 0.71
C LEU A 138 -4.56 -34.76 0.78
N ARG A 139 -3.48 -34.89 1.57
CA ARG A 139 -2.39 -33.89 1.65
C ARG A 139 -1.56 -33.79 0.36
N THR A 140 -1.52 -34.84 -0.45
CA THR A 140 -0.80 -34.86 -1.73
C THR A 140 -1.64 -34.43 -2.94
N HIS A 141 -2.95 -34.19 -2.76
CA HIS A 141 -3.84 -33.84 -3.86
C HIS A 141 -3.65 -32.36 -4.30
N PRO A 142 -3.41 -32.06 -5.59
CA PRO A 142 -2.97 -30.73 -6.03
C PRO A 142 -3.99 -29.59 -5.83
N SER A 143 -5.28 -29.92 -5.64
CA SER A 143 -6.32 -28.92 -5.31
C SER A 143 -6.50 -28.70 -3.79
N ILE A 144 -5.85 -29.48 -2.93
CA ILE A 144 -5.95 -29.38 -1.46
C ILE A 144 -4.75 -28.61 -0.92
N ARG A 145 -5.02 -27.61 -0.08
CA ARG A 145 -4.05 -26.71 0.55
C ARG A 145 -3.53 -27.25 1.88
N SER A 146 -4.46 -27.72 2.72
CA SER A 146 -4.13 -28.21 4.06
C SER A 146 -5.23 -29.11 4.62
N ILE A 147 -4.89 -29.87 5.68
CA ILE A 147 -5.87 -30.62 6.47
C ILE A 147 -5.55 -30.44 7.95
N SER A 148 -6.55 -30.08 8.75
CA SER A 148 -6.43 -29.96 10.20
C SER A 148 -7.52 -30.76 10.93
N PRO A 149 -7.25 -31.31 12.12
CA PRO A 149 -8.26 -32.02 12.90
C PRO A 149 -9.28 -31.03 13.48
N GLN A 150 -10.56 -31.32 13.31
CA GLN A 150 -11.64 -30.47 13.82
C GLN A 150 -11.62 -30.41 15.35
N ARG A 151 -11.92 -29.24 15.92
CA ARG A 151 -12.00 -29.02 17.37
C ARG A 151 -13.40 -28.58 17.76
N MET A 152 -14.02 -29.32 18.67
CA MET A 152 -15.26 -28.95 19.31
C MET A 152 -14.97 -28.15 20.58
N VAL A 153 -15.64 -27.01 20.74
CA VAL A 153 -15.55 -26.15 21.92
C VAL A 153 -16.79 -26.36 22.78
N HIS A 154 -16.63 -27.02 23.92
CA HIS A 154 -17.70 -27.09 24.92
C HIS A 154 -17.64 -25.85 25.82
N ARG A 155 -18.78 -25.17 25.94
CA ARG A 155 -18.99 -24.03 26.84
C ARG A 155 -20.01 -24.43 27.90
N ALA A 156 -19.58 -24.56 29.16
CA ALA A 156 -20.45 -24.84 30.28
C ALA A 156 -20.81 -23.54 31.04
N LEU A 157 -22.06 -23.44 31.49
CA LEU A 157 -22.58 -22.33 32.29
C LEU A 157 -22.86 -22.83 33.71
N LYS A 158 -22.10 -22.33 34.69
CA LYS A 158 -22.08 -22.83 36.06
C LYS A 158 -22.50 -21.75 37.04
N TYR A 159 -23.67 -21.95 37.65
CA TYR A 159 -24.27 -21.00 38.58
C TYR A 159 -23.74 -21.25 40.01
N VAL A 160 -22.98 -20.30 40.54
CA VAL A 160 -22.40 -20.37 41.89
C VAL A 160 -23.12 -19.38 42.81
N PRO A 161 -23.85 -19.83 43.86
CA PRO A 161 -24.56 -18.92 44.75
C PRO A 161 -23.58 -18.06 45.55
N LEU A 162 -23.87 -16.75 45.65
CA LEU A 162 -23.07 -15.82 46.44
C LEU A 162 -23.35 -16.02 47.95
N ARG A 163 -22.31 -15.85 48.78
CA ARG A 163 -22.43 -15.74 50.25
C ARG A 163 -22.41 -14.27 50.65
N GLN A 164 -23.12 -13.96 51.72
CA GLN A 164 -23.43 -12.59 52.13
C GLN A 164 -22.54 -12.14 53.30
N SER A 165 -21.40 -11.57 52.96
CA SER A 165 -20.51 -10.80 53.84
C SER A 165 -19.77 -9.76 52.97
N ASP A 166 -19.32 -8.66 53.57
CA ASP A 166 -18.64 -7.52 52.94
C ASP A 166 -19.57 -6.46 52.31
N ILE A 167 -20.35 -5.80 53.18
CA ILE A 167 -20.84 -4.44 52.96
C ILE A 167 -20.34 -3.60 54.14
N GLY A 168 -19.43 -2.67 53.89
CA GLY A 168 -19.01 -1.66 54.86
C GLY A 168 -19.95 -0.45 54.82
N SER A 169 -20.35 0.04 56.00
CA SER A 169 -21.12 1.27 56.16
C SER A 169 -20.21 2.44 56.54
N ASP A 170 -20.45 3.61 55.94
CA ASP A 170 -20.22 4.99 56.46
C ASP A 170 -20.22 5.96 55.26
N ALA A 171 -20.66 7.21 55.34
CA ALA A 171 -21.54 7.91 56.28
C ALA A 171 -22.18 9.12 55.56
N ILE A 172 -23.22 9.75 56.12
CA ILE A 172 -23.89 10.93 55.53
C ILE A 172 -23.62 12.16 56.40
N GLN A 173 -23.15 13.27 55.81
CA GLN A 173 -23.62 14.59 56.22
C GLN A 173 -23.48 15.71 55.18
N GLN A 174 -24.40 16.66 55.33
CA GLN A 174 -24.76 17.81 54.51
C GLN A 174 -23.62 18.80 54.23
N GLU A 175 -23.74 19.53 53.12
CA GLU A 175 -24.09 20.97 53.21
C GLU A 175 -24.88 21.43 51.97
N LYS A 176 -25.47 22.63 52.05
CA LYS A 176 -26.20 23.32 50.99
C LYS A 176 -25.38 24.55 50.57
N ASP A 177 -25.56 25.01 49.34
CA ASP A 177 -25.95 26.41 49.09
C ASP A 177 -26.59 26.55 47.69
N GLU A 178 -27.26 27.68 47.46
CA GLU A 178 -28.11 27.96 46.29
C GLU A 178 -27.63 29.24 45.58
N GLU A 179 -27.24 29.14 44.30
CA GLU A 179 -27.08 30.30 43.41
C GLU A 179 -27.77 30.04 42.06
N GLU A 180 -28.63 30.96 41.64
CA GLU A 180 -29.25 30.98 40.30
C GLU A 180 -28.33 31.73 39.33
N GLU A 181 -27.90 31.10 38.23
CA GLU A 181 -27.36 31.82 37.06
C GLU A 181 -28.23 31.63 35.81
N MET A 182 -28.14 32.61 34.92
CA MET A 182 -29.16 32.98 33.94
C MET A 182 -28.87 32.38 32.56
N GLU A 183 -29.87 31.80 31.91
CA GLU A 183 -29.73 31.27 30.54
C GLU A 183 -29.30 32.38 29.55
N PRO A 184 -28.19 32.20 28.80
CA PRO A 184 -27.90 33.03 27.63
C PRO A 184 -28.78 32.56 26.45
N PRO A 185 -29.24 33.47 25.57
CA PRO A 185 -30.03 33.10 24.40
C PRO A 185 -29.21 32.29 23.40
N GLU A 186 -29.87 31.39 22.68
CA GLU A 186 -29.29 30.65 21.57
C GLU A 186 -28.84 31.60 20.43
N PRO A 187 -27.75 31.28 19.72
CA PRO A 187 -27.33 32.05 18.56
C PRO A 187 -28.20 31.71 17.34
N ASP A 188 -28.73 32.73 16.66
CA ASP A 188 -29.38 32.56 15.36
C ASP A 188 -28.46 31.80 14.38
N LEU A 189 -29.01 30.79 13.69
CA LEU A 189 -28.36 30.15 12.56
C LEU A 189 -28.22 31.16 11.40
N ASP A 190 -27.06 31.16 10.72
CA ASP A 190 -26.88 31.82 9.42
C ASP A 190 -27.73 31.08 8.36
N LEU A 191 -29.04 31.36 8.33
CA LEU A 191 -30.03 30.73 7.45
C LEU A 191 -29.81 30.98 5.95
N ASP A 192 -28.85 31.83 5.57
CA ASP A 192 -28.49 32.16 4.19
C ASP A 192 -27.41 31.23 3.58
N ASP A 193 -27.07 30.10 4.21
CA ASP A 193 -26.20 29.07 3.58
C ASP A 193 -26.93 28.36 2.42
N PRO A 194 -26.46 28.44 1.15
CA PRO A 194 -27.20 27.90 0.01
C PRO A 194 -27.29 26.37 -0.02
N GLU A 195 -26.31 25.67 0.58
CA GLU A 195 -26.25 24.21 0.61
C GLU A 195 -27.26 23.62 1.61
N THR A 196 -27.38 24.22 2.80
CA THR A 196 -28.40 23.87 3.79
C THR A 196 -29.79 24.12 3.24
N ASN A 197 -30.01 25.22 2.52
CA ASN A 197 -31.30 25.49 1.87
C ASN A 197 -31.64 24.49 0.76
N ASP A 198 -30.70 24.14 -0.13
CA ASP A 198 -30.87 23.08 -1.15
C ASP A 198 -31.06 21.68 -0.54
N PHE A 199 -30.51 21.43 0.66
CA PHE A 199 -30.78 20.20 1.42
C PHE A 199 -32.19 20.18 2.02
N ILE A 200 -32.60 21.26 2.69
CA ILE A 200 -33.94 21.40 3.29
C ILE A 200 -35.02 21.30 2.20
N GLU A 201 -34.87 22.01 1.09
CA GLU A 201 -35.82 21.99 -0.03
C GLU A 201 -35.94 20.57 -0.64
N PHE A 202 -34.82 19.85 -0.78
CA PHE A 202 -34.81 18.45 -1.24
C PHE A 202 -35.58 17.52 -0.29
N ILE A 203 -35.39 17.63 1.03
CA ILE A 203 -36.10 16.81 2.01
C ILE A 203 -37.60 17.14 2.04
N GLN A 204 -37.97 18.42 1.96
CA GLN A 204 -39.36 18.88 1.90
C GLN A 204 -40.07 18.35 0.64
N LYS A 205 -39.47 18.54 -0.55
CA LYS A 205 -39.99 18.02 -1.82
C LYS A 205 -40.23 16.51 -1.77
N ARG A 206 -39.39 15.75 -1.06
CA ARG A 206 -39.53 14.29 -0.96
C ARG A 206 -40.60 13.84 0.03
N ARG A 207 -40.78 14.51 1.18
CA ARG A 207 -41.91 14.25 2.10
C ARG A 207 -43.25 14.43 1.36
N LEU A 208 -43.37 15.47 0.55
CA LEU A 208 -44.53 15.75 -0.30
C LEU A 208 -44.79 14.72 -1.43
N THR A 209 -43.84 13.82 -1.73
CA THR A 209 -44.02 12.74 -2.72
C THR A 209 -44.29 11.36 -2.10
N THR A 210 -44.29 11.25 -0.78
CA THR A 210 -44.56 10.00 -0.04
C THR A 210 -45.93 9.95 0.62
N GLU A 211 -46.69 11.06 0.58
CA GLU A 211 -48.09 11.10 1.01
C GLU A 211 -48.99 11.01 -0.23
N ASP A 212 -49.94 10.07 -0.21
CA ASP A 212 -50.80 9.71 -1.34
C ASP A 212 -51.87 10.79 -1.62
N GLU A 213 -52.41 10.85 -2.84
CA GLU A 213 -53.29 11.93 -3.30
C GLU A 213 -54.60 12.02 -2.49
N SER A 214 -54.63 12.90 -1.48
CA SER A 214 -55.85 13.28 -0.76
C SER A 214 -56.18 14.76 -0.98
N VAL A 215 -57.39 15.03 -1.47
CA VAL A 215 -57.78 16.34 -2.01
C VAL A 215 -58.01 17.37 -0.90
N ALA A 216 -57.03 18.26 -0.69
CA ALA A 216 -57.16 19.45 0.15
C ALA A 216 -57.69 20.66 -0.66
N GLN A 217 -58.70 21.36 -0.13
CA GLN A 217 -59.22 22.58 -0.76
C GLN A 217 -58.33 23.81 -0.47
N PRO A 218 -58.24 24.79 -1.38
CA PRO A 218 -57.36 25.94 -1.23
C PRO A 218 -57.86 26.91 -0.15
N GLN A 219 -56.95 27.31 0.76
CA GLN A 219 -57.15 28.45 1.66
C GLN A 219 -56.50 29.73 1.10
N PRO A 220 -56.99 30.93 1.46
CA PRO A 220 -56.52 32.20 0.91
C PRO A 220 -55.11 32.58 1.41
N PRO A 221 -54.34 33.36 0.64
CA PRO A 221 -52.98 33.75 1.00
C PRO A 221 -52.94 34.77 2.16
N PRO A 222 -51.89 34.74 3.01
CA PRO A 222 -51.67 35.73 4.06
C PRO A 222 -51.24 37.10 3.49
N PRO A 223 -51.46 38.21 4.23
CA PRO A 223 -51.09 39.55 3.79
C PRO A 223 -49.56 39.80 3.82
N PRO A 224 -49.04 40.73 2.99
CA PRO A 224 -47.62 41.02 2.91
C PRO A 224 -47.09 41.80 4.15
N PRO A 225 -45.82 41.59 4.55
CA PRO A 225 -45.20 42.31 5.66
C PRO A 225 -44.88 43.78 5.30
N PRO A 226 -44.79 44.68 6.31
CA PRO A 226 -44.44 46.08 6.09
C PRO A 226 -42.96 46.29 5.74
N PRO A 227 -42.60 47.39 5.05
CA PRO A 227 -41.22 47.66 4.62
C PRO A 227 -40.30 47.98 5.80
N ALA A 228 -39.10 47.41 5.79
CA ALA A 228 -38.09 47.61 6.82
C ALA A 228 -37.56 49.06 6.87
N GLN A 229 -37.39 49.60 8.07
CA GLN A 229 -36.70 50.87 8.32
C GLN A 229 -35.24 50.60 8.68
N SER A 230 -34.31 51.39 8.14
CA SER A 230 -32.87 51.23 8.35
C SER A 230 -32.38 51.92 9.64
N PRO A 231 -31.82 51.19 10.63
CA PRO A 231 -31.13 51.79 11.76
C PRO A 231 -29.70 52.22 11.39
N ASN A 232 -29.25 53.36 11.90
CA ASN A 232 -27.93 53.90 11.60
C ASN A 232 -26.79 53.12 12.29
N ARG A 233 -25.69 52.88 11.55
CA ARG A 233 -24.41 52.45 12.13
C ARG A 233 -23.88 53.51 13.09
N HIS A 234 -23.71 53.17 14.36
CA HIS A 234 -22.65 53.75 15.22
C HIS A 234 -21.89 52.61 15.93
N THR A 235 -20.58 52.76 16.02
CA THR A 235 -19.65 51.65 16.30
C THR A 235 -19.32 51.50 17.78
N ASN A 236 -19.40 50.26 18.30
CA ASN A 236 -18.65 49.83 19.47
C ASN A 236 -17.86 48.56 19.12
N ARG A 237 -16.55 48.70 18.85
CA ARG A 237 -15.64 47.55 18.68
C ARG A 237 -15.33 46.93 20.05
N ARG A 238 -16.17 46.00 20.52
CA ARG A 238 -15.69 44.93 21.40
C ARG A 238 -15.00 43.86 20.54
N LEU A 239 -13.83 43.42 20.97
CA LEU A 239 -13.17 42.24 20.41
C LEU A 239 -13.97 41.01 20.81
N LEU A 240 -14.80 40.49 19.91
CA LEU A 240 -15.38 39.16 20.04
C LEU A 240 -14.22 38.16 19.95
N ARG A 241 -13.87 37.53 21.07
CA ARG A 241 -13.19 36.23 21.04
C ARG A 241 -14.10 35.28 20.28
N ALA A 242 -13.61 34.68 19.20
CA ALA A 242 -14.35 33.66 18.50
C ALA A 242 -14.66 32.52 19.47
N ILE A 243 -15.95 32.25 19.71
CA ILE A 243 -16.38 31.06 20.43
C ILE A 243 -15.95 29.87 19.56
N PRO A 244 -15.21 28.87 20.10
CA PRO A 244 -14.77 27.74 19.31
C PRO A 244 -15.99 26.92 18.88
N ARG A 245 -16.40 27.06 17.60
CA ARG A 245 -17.51 26.29 17.00
C ARG A 245 -17.27 24.80 17.23
N GLN A 246 -18.29 24.09 17.69
CA GLN A 246 -18.19 22.64 17.91
C GLN A 246 -18.01 21.91 16.57
N ILE A 247 -17.36 20.75 16.60
CA ILE A 247 -17.00 20.02 15.39
C ILE A 247 -18.21 19.47 14.63
N THR A 248 -19.29 19.20 15.36
CA THR A 248 -20.62 18.83 14.87
C THR A 248 -21.23 19.93 14.01
N ALA A 249 -21.26 21.17 14.51
CA ALA A 249 -21.73 22.35 13.77
C ALA A 249 -20.81 22.69 12.58
N LEU A 250 -19.49 22.51 12.72
CA LEU A 250 -18.53 22.68 11.61
C LEU A 250 -18.71 21.67 10.46
N LEU A 251 -19.51 20.62 10.66
CA LEU A 251 -19.88 19.63 9.65
C LEU A 251 -21.41 19.54 9.43
N LYS A 252 -22.17 20.54 9.92
CA LYS A 252 -23.63 20.66 9.76
C LYS A 252 -24.44 19.45 10.28
N ALA A 253 -24.03 18.88 11.42
CA ALA A 253 -24.74 17.77 12.07
C ALA A 253 -26.00 18.23 12.84
N ASP A 254 -25.97 19.44 13.37
CA ASP A 254 -27.09 20.19 13.95
C ASP A 254 -28.31 20.24 13.01
N VAL A 255 -28.10 20.56 11.74
CA VAL A 255 -29.13 20.57 10.68
C VAL A 255 -29.87 19.22 10.55
N LEU A 256 -29.26 18.10 10.95
CA LEU A 256 -29.94 16.79 11.00
C LEU A 256 -30.62 16.53 12.36
N TRP A 257 -30.03 16.99 13.46
CA TRP A 257 -30.63 16.91 14.79
C TRP A 257 -31.97 17.66 14.84
N ASP A 258 -32.05 18.84 14.23
CA ASP A 258 -33.28 19.64 14.09
C ASP A 258 -34.38 18.92 13.28
N MET A 259 -34.00 17.97 12.41
CA MET A 259 -34.93 17.11 11.68
C MET A 259 -35.34 15.84 12.46
N GLY A 260 -34.88 15.69 13.70
CA GLY A 260 -35.10 14.52 14.55
C GLY A 260 -34.15 13.35 14.27
N ILE A 261 -33.11 13.55 13.47
CA ILE A 261 -32.15 12.52 13.07
C ILE A 261 -30.93 12.63 14.01
N THR A 262 -30.83 11.76 15.02
CA THR A 262 -29.81 11.88 16.11
C THR A 262 -28.97 10.62 16.34
N GLY A 263 -28.98 9.66 15.40
CA GLY A 263 -28.37 8.34 15.57
C GLY A 263 -29.30 7.29 16.18
N GLN A 264 -30.50 7.69 16.61
CA GLN A 264 -31.52 6.83 17.22
C GLN A 264 -31.78 5.58 16.35
N GLY A 265 -31.72 4.40 17.00
CA GLY A 265 -31.98 3.09 16.38
C GLY A 265 -30.74 2.38 15.83
N VAL A 266 -29.65 3.11 15.57
CA VAL A 266 -28.40 2.53 15.06
C VAL A 266 -27.54 2.01 16.23
N LYS A 267 -26.99 0.79 16.09
CA LYS A 267 -25.98 0.25 17.02
C LYS A 267 -24.57 0.53 16.53
N VAL A 268 -23.75 1.13 17.39
CA VAL A 268 -22.34 1.42 17.10
C VAL A 268 -21.44 0.63 18.04
N ALA A 269 -20.49 -0.10 17.47
CA ALA A 269 -19.42 -0.73 18.22
C ALA A 269 -18.15 0.12 18.22
N VAL A 270 -17.55 0.28 19.41
CA VAL A 270 -16.25 0.96 19.59
C VAL A 270 -15.23 -0.07 20.08
N PHE A 271 -14.25 -0.39 19.22
CA PHE A 271 -13.17 -1.35 19.48
C PHE A 271 -11.91 -0.60 19.91
N ASP A 272 -11.66 -0.50 21.22
CA ASP A 272 -10.67 0.42 21.77
C ASP A 272 -10.23 0.01 23.21
N THR A 273 -9.71 0.95 24.00
CA THR A 273 -9.34 0.79 25.42
C THR A 273 -10.55 0.72 26.37
N GLY A 274 -11.78 0.83 25.85
CA GLY A 274 -13.01 0.72 26.63
C GLY A 274 -13.74 2.06 26.81
N LEU A 275 -14.50 2.18 27.89
CA LEU A 275 -15.24 3.39 28.26
C LEU A 275 -15.38 3.46 29.79
N ALA A 276 -15.24 4.65 30.40
CA ALA A 276 -15.47 4.85 31.83
C ALA A 276 -16.93 4.61 32.25
N LYS A 277 -17.17 3.87 33.35
CA LYS A 277 -18.48 3.35 33.75
C LYS A 277 -19.61 4.37 33.91
N SER A 278 -19.32 5.51 34.54
CA SER A 278 -20.34 6.48 34.99
C SER A 278 -20.12 7.85 34.35
N HIS A 279 -19.67 7.88 33.09
CA HIS A 279 -19.27 9.12 32.43
C HIS A 279 -20.50 9.94 31.98
N PRO A 280 -20.67 11.20 32.43
CA PRO A 280 -21.94 11.93 32.33
C PRO A 280 -22.42 12.19 30.90
N HIS A 281 -21.50 12.33 29.94
CA HIS A 281 -21.82 12.66 28.55
C HIS A 281 -22.65 11.59 27.79
N PHE A 282 -22.84 10.37 28.32
CA PHE A 282 -23.37 9.24 27.53
C PHE A 282 -24.74 8.75 28.02
N LYS A 283 -25.79 9.01 27.24
CA LYS A 283 -27.16 8.56 27.54
C LYS A 283 -27.39 7.06 27.37
N ARG A 284 -26.73 6.40 26.40
CA ARG A 284 -27.16 5.10 25.84
C ARG A 284 -26.05 4.05 25.70
N ILE A 285 -25.27 3.87 26.77
CA ILE A 285 -24.34 2.73 26.88
C ILE A 285 -25.15 1.44 27.05
N LYS A 286 -25.17 0.58 26.03
CA LYS A 286 -25.93 -0.69 26.06
C LYS A 286 -25.15 -1.82 26.71
N GLU A 287 -23.88 -1.92 26.36
CA GLU A 287 -23.02 -3.03 26.76
C GLU A 287 -21.56 -2.57 26.80
N ARG A 288 -20.82 -3.11 27.78
CA ARG A 288 -19.37 -2.94 27.90
C ARG A 288 -18.77 -4.33 28.07
N THR A 289 -17.98 -4.77 27.10
CA THR A 289 -17.30 -6.06 27.09
C THR A 289 -15.79 -5.85 27.19
N ASN A 290 -15.08 -6.86 27.68
CA ASN A 290 -13.62 -6.90 27.68
C ASN A 290 -13.15 -8.27 27.19
N TRP A 291 -12.24 -8.24 26.23
CA TRP A 291 -11.67 -9.42 25.56
C TRP A 291 -10.22 -9.66 25.98
N THR A 292 -9.64 -8.72 26.75
CA THR A 292 -8.28 -8.79 27.27
C THR A 292 -8.17 -9.67 28.53
N ASN A 293 -6.94 -10.06 28.88
CA ASN A 293 -6.64 -10.81 30.10
C ASN A 293 -6.79 -10.00 31.41
N GLU A 294 -7.00 -8.68 31.34
CA GLU A 294 -7.17 -7.82 32.52
C GLU A 294 -8.59 -7.90 33.08
N LYS A 295 -8.76 -7.68 34.39
CA LYS A 295 -10.05 -7.85 35.08
C LYS A 295 -10.81 -6.54 35.24
N THR A 296 -10.94 -5.77 34.16
CA THR A 296 -11.65 -4.48 34.14
C THR A 296 -12.47 -4.28 32.85
N LEU A 297 -13.52 -3.47 32.95
CA LEU A 297 -14.26 -2.92 31.80
C LEU A 297 -13.96 -1.42 31.59
N ASP A 298 -13.33 -0.78 32.57
CA ASP A 298 -13.05 0.66 32.59
C ASP A 298 -11.80 1.00 31.78
N ASP A 299 -11.88 2.17 31.13
CA ASP A 299 -10.81 2.71 30.30
C ASP A 299 -9.72 3.34 31.19
N GLY A 300 -8.60 2.62 31.35
CA GLY A 300 -7.42 3.16 32.06
C GLY A 300 -6.50 4.02 31.20
N VAL A 301 -6.82 4.25 29.91
CA VAL A 301 -5.94 4.94 28.94
C VAL A 301 -6.52 6.27 28.48
N SER A 302 -7.85 6.46 28.59
CA SER A 302 -8.65 7.59 28.09
C SER A 302 -8.88 7.67 26.58
N HIS A 303 -8.42 6.68 25.79
CA HIS A 303 -8.56 6.72 24.34
C HIS A 303 -9.99 6.34 23.91
N GLY A 304 -10.45 5.15 24.29
CA GLY A 304 -11.80 4.67 23.95
C GLY A 304 -12.93 5.55 24.48
N THR A 305 -12.77 6.16 25.66
CA THR A 305 -13.74 7.13 26.19
C THR A 305 -13.86 8.38 25.31
N PHE A 306 -12.74 8.86 24.76
CA PHE A 306 -12.72 9.98 23.83
C PHE A 306 -13.31 9.60 22.47
N VAL A 307 -12.92 8.44 21.93
CA VAL A 307 -13.40 7.89 20.64
C VAL A 307 -14.92 7.69 20.68
N ALA A 308 -15.46 7.07 21.73
CA ALA A 308 -16.90 6.97 21.96
C ALA A 308 -17.56 8.36 22.11
N GLY A 309 -16.86 9.31 22.74
CA GLY A 309 -17.30 10.70 22.91
C GLY A 309 -17.55 11.41 21.58
N ILE A 310 -16.61 11.33 20.64
CA ILE A 310 -16.77 11.89 19.29
C ILE A 310 -17.98 11.28 18.56
N ILE A 311 -18.28 10.00 18.79
CA ILE A 311 -19.43 9.31 18.18
C ILE A 311 -20.76 9.77 18.80
N ALA A 312 -20.93 9.66 20.12
CA ALA A 312 -22.24 9.76 20.78
C ALA A 312 -22.22 10.44 22.17
N SER A 313 -21.31 11.38 22.40
CA SER A 313 -21.43 12.32 23.52
C SER A 313 -22.65 13.23 23.33
N SER A 314 -23.38 13.51 24.41
CA SER A 314 -24.56 14.37 24.42
C SER A 314 -24.45 15.55 25.39
N GLN A 315 -23.25 15.86 25.88
CA GLN A 315 -22.99 16.96 26.82
C GLN A 315 -21.59 17.55 26.57
N GLU A 316 -21.42 18.84 26.88
CA GLU A 316 -20.16 19.61 26.72
C GLU A 316 -19.55 19.57 25.30
N CYS A 317 -18.73 18.56 25.00
CA CYS A 317 -18.25 18.24 23.65
C CYS A 317 -19.22 17.26 22.99
N LEU A 318 -20.13 17.75 22.15
CA LEU A 318 -21.12 16.92 21.49
C LEU A 318 -20.48 15.98 20.46
N GLY A 319 -20.96 14.74 20.43
CA GLY A 319 -20.69 13.77 19.36
C GLY A 319 -21.78 13.82 18.30
N PHE A 320 -21.53 13.22 17.14
CA PHE A 320 -22.43 13.33 15.97
C PHE A 320 -23.79 12.64 16.15
N ALA A 321 -23.85 11.55 16.92
CA ALA A 321 -25.00 10.65 17.01
C ALA A 321 -25.40 10.37 18.49
N PRO A 322 -25.85 11.39 19.25
CA PRO A 322 -26.01 11.32 20.70
C PRO A 322 -27.04 10.30 21.21
N ASP A 323 -27.98 9.84 20.37
CA ASP A 323 -28.99 8.84 20.77
C ASP A 323 -28.76 7.44 20.14
N ALA A 324 -27.56 7.19 19.60
CA ALA A 324 -27.13 5.88 19.14
C ALA A 324 -27.01 4.85 20.29
N GLU A 325 -27.14 3.56 19.98
CA GLU A 325 -26.92 2.48 20.95
C GLU A 325 -25.44 2.09 20.97
N LEU A 326 -24.70 2.51 22.02
CA LEU A 326 -23.26 2.24 22.16
C LEU A 326 -22.98 0.84 22.71
N HIS A 327 -22.19 0.06 21.97
CA HIS A 327 -21.61 -1.21 22.39
C HIS A 327 -20.09 -1.06 22.48
N ILE A 328 -19.52 -1.19 23.68
CA ILE A 328 -18.09 -0.95 23.89
C ILE A 328 -17.35 -2.29 23.98
N PHE A 329 -16.30 -2.42 23.18
CA PHE A 329 -15.45 -3.60 23.09
C PHE A 329 -14.03 -3.20 23.54
N ARG A 330 -13.71 -3.44 24.81
CA ARG A 330 -12.33 -3.30 25.30
C ARG A 330 -11.51 -4.45 24.74
N VAL A 331 -10.65 -4.11 23.78
CA VAL A 331 -9.71 -5.03 23.12
C VAL A 331 -8.25 -4.64 23.39
N PHE A 332 -7.99 -3.49 24.03
CA PHE A 332 -6.67 -3.08 24.50
C PHE A 332 -6.54 -3.16 26.02
N THR A 333 -5.38 -3.63 26.47
CA THR A 333 -4.97 -3.54 27.89
C THR A 333 -4.63 -2.10 28.29
N ASN A 334 -4.48 -1.83 29.59
CA ASN A 334 -4.01 -0.51 30.04
C ASN A 334 -2.56 -0.21 29.63
N ASN A 335 -1.78 -1.24 29.32
CA ASN A 335 -0.45 -1.13 28.71
C ASN A 335 -0.50 -1.00 27.17
N GLN A 336 -1.68 -0.81 26.57
CA GLN A 336 -1.92 -0.68 25.13
C GLN A 336 -1.53 -1.91 24.28
N VAL A 337 -1.29 -3.07 24.91
CA VAL A 337 -1.13 -4.36 24.22
C VAL A 337 -2.50 -4.93 23.83
N SER A 338 -2.58 -5.50 22.63
CA SER A 338 -3.70 -6.28 22.07
C SER A 338 -3.17 -7.44 21.23
N TYR A 339 -4.03 -8.41 20.88
CA TYR A 339 -3.71 -9.54 19.99
C TYR A 339 -4.83 -9.75 18.96
N THR A 340 -4.50 -10.19 17.75
CA THR A 340 -5.46 -10.53 16.69
C THR A 340 -6.61 -11.41 17.20
N SER A 341 -6.33 -12.43 18.01
CA SER A 341 -7.35 -13.33 18.55
C SER A 341 -8.46 -12.64 19.35
N TRP A 342 -8.13 -11.56 20.09
CA TRP A 342 -9.12 -10.75 20.81
C TRP A 342 -10.02 -9.98 19.84
N PHE A 343 -9.47 -9.51 18.72
CA PHE A 343 -10.28 -8.91 17.65
C PHE A 343 -11.19 -9.95 17.00
N LEU A 344 -10.69 -11.14 16.65
CA LEU A 344 -11.50 -12.19 16.00
C LEU A 344 -12.73 -12.58 16.85
N ASP A 345 -12.53 -12.82 18.15
CA ASP A 345 -13.62 -13.17 19.07
C ASP A 345 -14.61 -12.01 19.29
N ALA A 346 -14.10 -10.78 19.41
CA ALA A 346 -14.92 -9.59 19.52
C ALA A 346 -15.73 -9.30 18.23
N PHE A 347 -15.13 -9.50 17.05
CA PHE A 347 -15.79 -9.39 15.75
C PHE A 347 -16.90 -10.44 15.59
N ASN A 348 -16.65 -11.70 15.98
CA ASN A 348 -17.69 -12.76 16.03
C ASN A 348 -18.89 -12.33 16.91
N TYR A 349 -18.63 -11.66 18.04
CA TYR A 349 -19.69 -11.16 18.93
C TYR A 349 -20.42 -9.93 18.36
N ALA A 350 -19.73 -9.05 17.62
CA ALA A 350 -20.35 -7.92 16.93
C ALA A 350 -21.33 -8.38 15.82
N ILE A 351 -20.96 -9.43 15.06
CA ILE A 351 -21.86 -10.10 14.10
C ILE A 351 -23.09 -10.67 14.83
N LEU A 352 -22.88 -11.42 15.92
CA LEU A 352 -23.97 -12.00 16.74
C LEU A 352 -24.94 -10.93 17.29
N LYS A 353 -24.42 -9.76 17.67
CA LYS A 353 -25.21 -8.62 18.18
C LYS A 353 -25.93 -7.85 17.08
N LYS A 354 -25.61 -8.10 15.80
CA LYS A 354 -26.07 -7.31 14.64
C LYS A 354 -25.78 -5.82 14.85
N ILE A 355 -24.51 -5.51 15.05
CA ILE A 355 -23.98 -4.14 15.05
C ILE A 355 -24.17 -3.54 13.65
N ASN A 356 -24.48 -2.24 13.57
CA ASN A 356 -24.67 -1.56 12.28
C ASN A 356 -23.37 -0.87 11.82
N VAL A 357 -22.67 -0.21 12.75
CA VAL A 357 -21.45 0.55 12.48
C VAL A 357 -20.35 0.11 13.45
N LEU A 358 -19.13 -0.11 12.97
CA LEU A 358 -17.98 -0.46 13.79
C LEU A 358 -16.86 0.56 13.55
N ASN A 359 -16.43 1.25 14.61
CA ASN A 359 -15.24 2.11 14.57
C ASN A 359 -14.02 1.36 15.11
N LEU A 360 -12.96 1.32 14.30
CA LEU A 360 -11.64 0.85 14.70
C LEU A 360 -10.63 2.00 14.59
N SER A 361 -10.31 2.65 15.71
CA SER A 361 -9.39 3.79 15.75
C SER A 361 -7.90 3.39 15.76
N ILE A 362 -7.56 2.22 15.19
CA ILE A 362 -6.20 1.69 15.11
C ILE A 362 -5.99 0.87 13.83
N GLY A 363 -4.74 0.76 13.40
CA GLY A 363 -4.28 -0.23 12.43
C GLY A 363 -2.78 -0.47 12.57
N GLY A 364 -2.24 -1.40 11.79
CA GLY A 364 -0.78 -1.61 11.64
C GLY A 364 -0.37 -1.90 10.19
N PRO A 365 0.93 -1.96 9.88
CA PRO A 365 1.42 -2.17 8.50
C PRO A 365 1.27 -3.62 7.99
N ASP A 366 0.90 -4.57 8.85
CA ASP A 366 0.62 -5.95 8.46
C ASP A 366 -0.79 -6.06 7.81
N PHE A 367 -0.79 -6.42 6.54
CA PHE A 367 -1.98 -6.70 5.72
C PHE A 367 -2.03 -8.18 5.26
N LEU A 368 -1.09 -9.02 5.72
CA LEU A 368 -1.04 -10.46 5.45
C LEU A 368 -1.45 -11.32 6.65
N ASP A 369 -1.86 -10.73 7.79
CA ASP A 369 -2.72 -11.38 8.79
C ASP A 369 -4.08 -11.74 8.15
N GLN A 370 -4.09 -12.81 7.35
CA GLN A 370 -5.28 -13.30 6.66
C GLN A 370 -6.43 -13.61 7.64
N PRO A 371 -6.21 -14.23 8.83
CA PRO A 371 -7.27 -14.37 9.83
C PRO A 371 -7.96 -13.06 10.20
N PHE A 372 -7.21 -11.95 10.35
CA PHE A 372 -7.78 -10.62 10.59
C PHE A 372 -8.50 -10.05 9.37
N VAL A 373 -7.86 -10.09 8.19
CA VAL A 373 -8.41 -9.58 6.93
C VAL A 373 -9.71 -10.30 6.55
N ASP A 374 -9.71 -11.63 6.55
CA ASP A 374 -10.89 -12.45 6.25
C ASP A 374 -12.06 -12.17 7.20
N LYS A 375 -11.77 -11.89 8.49
CA LYS A 375 -12.78 -11.55 9.48
C LYS A 375 -13.34 -10.13 9.30
N VAL A 376 -12.55 -9.20 8.79
CA VAL A 376 -13.03 -7.86 8.36
C VAL A 376 -13.95 -7.98 7.14
N LEU A 377 -13.62 -8.84 6.18
CA LEU A 377 -14.50 -9.16 5.05
C LEU A 377 -15.79 -9.85 5.51
N GLU A 378 -15.73 -10.78 6.48
CA GLU A 378 -16.92 -11.43 7.06
C GLU A 378 -17.82 -10.45 7.82
N LEU A 379 -17.25 -9.50 8.57
CA LEU A 379 -18.00 -8.40 9.19
C LEU A 379 -18.78 -7.59 8.15
N SER A 380 -18.10 -7.16 7.09
CA SER A 380 -18.71 -6.39 6.01
C SER A 380 -19.80 -7.19 5.28
N ALA A 381 -19.56 -8.48 5.02
CA ALA A 381 -20.57 -9.39 4.47
C ALA A 381 -21.84 -9.49 5.33
N ASN A 382 -21.69 -9.42 6.67
CA ASN A 382 -22.79 -9.37 7.64
C ASN A 382 -23.43 -7.97 7.79
N ARG A 383 -23.23 -7.07 6.81
CA ARG A 383 -23.71 -5.67 6.75
C ARG A 383 -23.16 -4.75 7.84
N VAL A 384 -22.06 -5.09 8.51
CA VAL A 384 -21.41 -4.17 9.45
C VAL A 384 -20.63 -3.11 8.66
N ILE A 385 -21.02 -1.84 8.79
CA ILE A 385 -20.32 -0.72 8.16
C ILE A 385 -19.06 -0.41 8.98
N MET A 386 -17.90 -0.83 8.46
CA MET A 386 -16.62 -0.65 9.17
C MET A 386 -15.93 0.66 8.77
N VAL A 387 -15.60 1.47 9.76
CA VAL A 387 -14.86 2.73 9.64
C VAL A 387 -13.55 2.58 10.41
N SER A 388 -12.44 2.92 9.77
CA SER A 388 -11.10 2.73 10.34
C SER A 388 -10.18 3.92 10.08
N ALA A 389 -9.30 4.19 11.05
CA ALA A 389 -8.16 5.07 10.88
C ALA A 389 -7.18 4.49 9.84
N ILE A 390 -6.51 5.34 9.05
CA ILE A 390 -5.50 4.91 8.05
C ILE A 390 -4.06 4.84 8.56
N GLY A 391 -3.78 5.29 9.79
CA GLY A 391 -2.41 5.40 10.32
C GLY A 391 -1.99 6.84 10.62
N ASN A 392 -0.88 6.99 11.36
CA ASN A 392 -0.34 8.28 11.81
C ASN A 392 1.11 8.49 11.33
N ASP A 393 1.45 7.84 10.21
CA ASP A 393 2.82 7.56 9.78
C ASP A 393 3.24 8.42 8.57
N GLY A 394 2.42 9.44 8.26
CA GLY A 394 2.70 10.49 7.28
C GLY A 394 3.80 11.47 7.73
N PRO A 395 4.22 12.43 6.87
CA PRO A 395 3.59 12.83 5.60
C PRO A 395 4.12 12.09 4.37
N LEU A 396 4.85 11.00 4.58
CA LEU A 396 5.39 10.14 3.53
C LEU A 396 4.30 9.23 2.92
N TYR A 397 4.51 8.79 1.69
CA TYR A 397 3.53 8.03 0.90
C TYR A 397 3.74 6.52 1.07
N GLY A 398 2.69 5.73 0.83
CA GLY A 398 2.69 4.28 1.09
C GLY A 398 2.58 3.90 2.58
N THR A 399 2.13 4.83 3.43
CA THR A 399 2.18 4.74 4.90
C THR A 399 0.87 4.26 5.53
N LEU A 400 -0.01 3.65 4.73
CA LEU A 400 -1.35 3.21 5.13
C LEU A 400 -1.32 1.92 5.97
N ASN A 401 -2.14 1.90 7.02
CA ASN A 401 -2.28 0.79 7.94
C ASN A 401 -3.58 -0.01 7.72
N ASN A 402 -3.49 -1.33 7.88
CA ASN A 402 -4.61 -2.27 7.86
C ASN A 402 -5.46 -2.13 9.13
N PRO A 403 -6.81 -2.17 9.06
CA PRO A 403 -7.64 -2.47 7.89
C PRO A 403 -8.15 -1.22 7.15
N GLY A 404 -7.66 -0.02 7.48
CA GLY A 404 -8.07 1.23 6.82
C GLY A 404 -7.74 1.29 5.32
N ASP A 405 -6.81 0.45 4.87
CA ASP A 405 -6.42 0.24 3.48
C ASP A 405 -7.36 -0.69 2.66
N GLN A 406 -8.23 -1.48 3.31
CA GLN A 406 -9.06 -2.50 2.65
C GLN A 406 -10.22 -1.89 1.84
N MET A 407 -10.64 -2.56 0.75
CA MET A 407 -11.60 -2.02 -0.21
C MET A 407 -13.01 -1.81 0.36
N ASP A 408 -13.51 -2.72 1.20
CA ASP A 408 -14.83 -2.62 1.85
C ASP A 408 -14.86 -1.70 3.09
N VAL A 409 -13.69 -1.41 3.68
CA VAL A 409 -13.56 -0.53 4.86
C VAL A 409 -13.56 0.94 4.42
N ILE A 410 -14.21 1.80 5.19
CA ILE A 410 -14.12 3.26 5.05
C ILE A 410 -12.86 3.73 5.78
N GLY A 411 -11.79 3.98 5.03
CA GLY A 411 -10.48 4.42 5.52
C GLY A 411 -10.42 5.95 5.62
N VAL A 412 -10.22 6.46 6.83
CA VAL A 412 -10.33 7.89 7.16
C VAL A 412 -8.98 8.53 7.47
N GLY A 413 -8.61 9.54 6.68
CA GLY A 413 -7.46 10.41 6.95
C GLY A 413 -7.79 11.67 7.76
N GLY A 414 -6.75 12.33 8.26
CA GLY A 414 -6.85 13.47 9.17
C GLY A 414 -6.42 14.79 8.55
N MET A 415 -7.20 15.85 8.79
CA MET A 415 -6.89 17.24 8.42
C MET A 415 -6.93 18.19 9.63
N ASP A 416 -6.42 19.41 9.48
CA ASP A 416 -6.50 20.47 10.50
C ASP A 416 -7.69 21.42 10.29
N TYR A 417 -7.85 22.38 11.19
CA TYR A 417 -8.92 23.38 11.17
C TYR A 417 -8.76 24.46 10.08
N ALA A 418 -7.68 24.43 9.29
CA ALA A 418 -7.44 25.29 8.13
C ALA A 418 -7.52 24.49 6.81
N ASP A 419 -8.16 23.31 6.85
CA ASP A 419 -8.43 22.42 5.72
C ASP A 419 -7.16 21.86 5.02
N ASN A 420 -6.03 21.83 5.73
CA ASN A 420 -4.81 21.14 5.27
C ASN A 420 -4.82 19.67 5.73
N ILE A 421 -4.32 18.76 4.90
CA ILE A 421 -4.03 17.38 5.34
C ILE A 421 -2.98 17.44 6.46
N ALA A 422 -3.31 16.86 7.61
CA ALA A 422 -2.47 16.92 8.80
C ALA A 422 -1.20 16.11 8.58
N LYS A 423 -0.04 16.62 9.02
CA LYS A 423 1.27 16.01 8.71
C LYS A 423 1.40 14.55 9.14
N PHE A 424 0.77 14.14 10.24
CA PHE A 424 0.75 12.75 10.69
C PHE A 424 -0.13 11.84 9.82
N SER A 425 -1.11 12.37 9.08
CA SER A 425 -2.05 11.53 8.33
C SER A 425 -1.30 10.71 7.29
N SER A 426 -1.36 9.39 7.43
CA SER A 426 -0.82 8.45 6.45
C SER A 426 -1.40 8.71 5.05
N ARG A 427 -0.68 8.29 4.02
CA ARG A 427 -0.97 8.59 2.62
C ARG A 427 -0.80 7.35 1.76
N GLY A 428 -1.65 7.21 0.74
CA GLY A 428 -1.58 6.14 -0.23
C GLY A 428 -0.36 6.24 -1.15
N MET A 429 -0.30 5.47 -2.24
CA MET A 429 -1.24 4.43 -2.66
C MET A 429 -1.25 3.19 -1.75
N THR A 430 -2.21 2.26 -1.90
CA THR A 430 -2.16 0.99 -1.14
C THR A 430 -0.93 0.18 -1.53
N THR A 431 -0.19 -0.28 -0.54
CA THR A 431 1.12 -0.92 -0.72
C THR A 431 1.04 -2.42 -1.03
N TRP A 432 -0.17 -2.96 -1.26
CA TRP A 432 -0.41 -4.38 -1.53
C TRP A 432 -0.01 -4.76 -2.96
N GLU A 433 -0.27 -3.86 -3.91
CA GLU A 433 -0.10 -4.10 -5.34
C GLU A 433 1.25 -3.63 -5.90
N LEU A 434 2.10 -2.99 -5.08
CA LEU A 434 3.36 -2.38 -5.52
C LEU A 434 4.38 -3.35 -6.15
N PRO A 435 4.50 -4.63 -5.75
CA PRO A 435 5.30 -5.63 -6.48
C PRO A 435 4.88 -5.83 -7.94
N TYR A 436 3.68 -5.35 -8.33
CA TYR A 436 3.14 -5.37 -9.68
C TYR A 436 3.06 -3.97 -10.32
N GLY A 437 3.46 -2.91 -9.61
CA GLY A 437 3.72 -1.58 -10.15
C GLY A 437 3.04 -0.41 -9.42
N TYR A 438 1.75 -0.48 -9.11
CA TYR A 438 0.97 0.65 -8.55
C TYR A 438 -0.14 0.20 -7.61
N GLY A 439 -0.39 0.97 -6.55
CA GLY A 439 -1.45 0.72 -5.56
C GLY A 439 -2.83 1.28 -5.91
N ARG A 440 -3.84 0.90 -5.13
CA ARG A 440 -5.21 1.46 -5.17
C ARG A 440 -5.30 2.83 -4.47
N LEU A 441 -6.35 3.57 -4.80
CA LEU A 441 -6.74 4.81 -4.13
C LEU A 441 -7.19 4.59 -2.68
N LYS A 442 -6.40 5.13 -1.74
CA LYS A 442 -6.72 5.33 -0.32
C LYS A 442 -6.00 6.60 0.19
N PRO A 443 -6.51 7.33 1.21
CA PRO A 443 -7.76 7.12 1.95
C PRO A 443 -9.03 7.20 1.07
N ASP A 444 -10.18 6.85 1.63
CA ASP A 444 -11.45 7.06 0.94
C ASP A 444 -11.93 8.51 1.09
N ILE A 445 -11.84 9.06 2.31
CA ILE A 445 -12.19 10.44 2.67
C ILE A 445 -11.29 10.94 3.81
N VAL A 446 -11.32 12.25 4.05
CA VAL A 446 -10.66 12.90 5.19
C VAL A 446 -11.63 13.72 6.04
N THR A 447 -11.29 13.94 7.30
CA THR A 447 -11.99 14.88 8.18
C THR A 447 -11.07 15.40 9.28
N TYR A 448 -11.53 16.35 10.09
CA TYR A 448 -10.71 16.98 11.13
C TYR A 448 -10.13 15.91 12.08
N GLY A 449 -8.81 15.90 12.21
CA GLY A 449 -8.07 14.97 13.06
C GLY A 449 -7.02 15.65 13.94
N SER A 450 -6.85 16.97 13.84
CA SER A 450 -5.86 17.75 14.61
C SER A 450 -6.52 18.61 15.69
N GLN A 451 -6.04 18.53 16.93
CA GLN A 451 -6.49 19.32 18.10
C GLN A 451 -8.01 19.27 18.38
N VAL A 452 -8.64 18.15 18.07
CA VAL A 452 -10.09 17.93 18.20
C VAL A 452 -10.47 17.76 19.66
N LYS A 453 -11.55 18.41 20.10
CA LYS A 453 -12.13 18.24 21.44
C LYS A 453 -13.10 17.06 21.52
N GLY A 454 -13.01 16.29 22.60
CA GLY A 454 -13.86 15.13 22.90
C GLY A 454 -13.75 14.72 24.37
N SER A 455 -14.53 13.72 24.80
CA SER A 455 -14.67 13.34 26.21
C SER A 455 -13.34 12.96 26.88
N ASN A 456 -13.14 13.42 28.11
CA ASN A 456 -12.07 12.96 29.00
C ASN A 456 -12.55 11.75 29.85
N LEU A 457 -11.79 11.27 30.84
CA LEU A 457 -12.21 10.12 31.68
C LEU A 457 -13.24 10.44 32.77
N ASN A 458 -13.25 11.68 33.28
CA ASN A 458 -13.93 12.05 34.52
C ASN A 458 -14.98 13.16 34.31
N GLY A 459 -15.60 13.22 33.12
CA GLY A 459 -16.25 14.44 32.63
C GLY A 459 -15.24 15.44 32.07
N GLY A 460 -15.72 16.52 31.46
CA GLY A 460 -14.86 17.50 30.82
C GLY A 460 -14.45 17.13 29.38
N CYS A 461 -14.12 18.15 28.58
CA CYS A 461 -13.47 17.97 27.29
C CYS A 461 -11.93 17.90 27.43
N LYS A 462 -11.28 16.97 26.71
CA LYS A 462 -9.84 17.04 26.38
C LYS A 462 -9.64 17.24 24.88
N SER A 463 -8.42 17.55 24.46
CA SER A 463 -8.03 17.67 23.05
C SER A 463 -7.06 16.56 22.66
N LEU A 464 -7.22 15.95 21.48
CA LEU A 464 -6.29 14.96 20.91
C LEU A 464 -6.03 15.25 19.42
N SER A 465 -5.01 14.59 18.86
CA SER A 465 -4.74 14.58 17.42
C SER A 465 -4.41 13.16 16.94
N GLY A 466 -4.81 12.80 15.72
CA GLY A 466 -4.55 11.52 15.07
C GLY A 466 -5.66 11.11 14.09
N THR A 467 -5.38 10.19 13.17
CA THR A 467 -6.44 9.56 12.34
C THR A 467 -7.38 8.68 13.18
N SER A 468 -6.89 8.21 14.34
CA SER A 468 -7.69 7.61 15.42
C SER A 468 -8.79 8.53 15.96
N VAL A 469 -8.66 9.85 15.74
CA VAL A 469 -9.64 10.89 16.10
C VAL A 469 -10.54 11.26 14.91
N ALA A 470 -10.02 11.20 13.68
CA ALA A 470 -10.80 11.42 12.47
C ALA A 470 -11.80 10.27 12.18
N SER A 471 -11.37 9.02 12.37
CA SER A 471 -12.22 7.82 12.21
C SER A 471 -13.56 7.89 12.97
N PRO A 472 -13.60 8.19 14.28
CA PRO A 472 -14.88 8.26 15.02
C PRO A 472 -15.77 9.43 14.61
N MET A 473 -15.26 10.49 13.97
CA MET A 473 -16.14 11.50 13.35
C MET A 473 -16.91 10.90 12.18
N VAL A 474 -16.22 10.16 11.31
CA VAL A 474 -16.88 9.47 10.19
C VAL A 474 -17.80 8.38 10.72
N ALA A 475 -17.42 7.61 11.75
CA ALA A 475 -18.32 6.61 12.34
C ALA A 475 -19.56 7.26 12.97
N GLY A 476 -19.41 8.40 13.66
CA GLY A 476 -20.52 9.19 14.18
C GLY A 476 -21.41 9.76 13.07
N ALA A 477 -20.84 10.32 12.01
CA ALA A 477 -21.57 10.83 10.85
C ALA A 477 -22.29 9.71 10.08
N VAL A 478 -21.65 8.55 9.88
CA VAL A 478 -22.25 7.34 9.31
C VAL A 478 -23.44 6.89 10.15
N THR A 479 -23.32 6.92 11.48
CA THR A 479 -24.40 6.58 12.42
C THR A 479 -25.57 7.56 12.32
N LEU A 480 -25.27 8.86 12.26
CA LEU A 480 -26.24 9.93 12.09
C LEU A 480 -27.00 9.78 10.75
N ILE A 481 -26.27 9.69 9.63
CA ILE A 481 -26.81 9.52 8.28
C ILE A 481 -27.62 8.22 8.15
N ALA A 482 -27.14 7.11 8.72
CA ALA A 482 -27.86 5.84 8.74
C ALA A 482 -29.20 5.94 9.47
N SER A 483 -29.26 6.64 10.61
CA SER A 483 -30.51 6.82 11.36
C SER A 483 -31.59 7.54 10.55
N GLY A 484 -31.22 8.46 9.65
CA GLY A 484 -32.14 9.20 8.79
C GLY A 484 -32.81 8.39 7.66
N VAL A 485 -32.40 7.12 7.47
CA VAL A 485 -32.95 6.21 6.46
C VAL A 485 -33.43 4.85 7.01
N LEU A 486 -33.37 4.61 8.33
CA LEU A 486 -33.82 3.32 8.90
C LEU A 486 -35.29 3.00 8.61
N ASP A 487 -36.16 4.00 8.64
CA ASP A 487 -37.61 3.86 8.38
C ASP A 487 -37.95 3.86 6.87
N ARG A 488 -36.95 3.79 5.99
CA ARG A 488 -37.08 3.83 4.52
C ARG A 488 -36.68 2.50 3.88
N PRO A 489 -37.58 1.49 3.84
CA PRO A 489 -37.25 0.16 3.31
C PRO A 489 -36.91 0.15 1.81
N GLU A 490 -37.13 1.25 1.09
CA GLU A 490 -36.69 1.44 -0.30
C GLU A 490 -35.18 1.74 -0.45
N VAL A 491 -34.49 2.07 0.65
CA VAL A 491 -33.04 2.33 0.69
C VAL A 491 -32.32 1.10 1.25
N ASP A 492 -31.66 0.31 0.40
CA ASP A 492 -30.84 -0.82 0.88
C ASP A 492 -29.54 -0.32 1.53
N LEU A 493 -29.62 -0.01 2.84
CA LEU A 493 -28.45 0.37 3.62
C LEU A 493 -27.50 -0.83 3.81
N ASN A 494 -26.36 -0.72 3.15
CA ASN A 494 -25.25 -1.68 3.17
C ASN A 494 -23.88 -0.95 3.13
N PRO A 495 -22.75 -1.62 3.47
CA PRO A 495 -21.43 -1.00 3.49
C PRO A 495 -21.04 -0.25 2.20
N ALA A 496 -21.29 -0.81 1.02
CA ALA A 496 -21.01 -0.11 -0.24
C ALA A 496 -21.94 1.09 -0.47
N SER A 497 -23.24 1.00 -0.22
CA SER A 497 -24.18 2.13 -0.40
C SER A 497 -23.82 3.33 0.49
N MET A 498 -23.41 3.09 1.74
CA MET A 498 -22.91 4.13 2.64
C MET A 498 -21.57 4.69 2.14
N LYS A 499 -20.62 3.81 1.77
CA LYS A 499 -19.31 4.24 1.25
C LYS A 499 -19.44 5.06 -0.04
N GLN A 500 -20.33 4.67 -0.95
CA GLN A 500 -20.70 5.40 -2.17
C GLN A 500 -21.28 6.78 -1.84
N ALA A 501 -22.25 6.86 -0.92
CA ALA A 501 -22.83 8.13 -0.50
C ALA A 501 -21.81 9.08 0.15
N LEU A 502 -20.85 8.56 0.92
CA LEU A 502 -19.76 9.34 1.50
C LEU A 502 -18.79 9.90 0.45
N ILE A 503 -18.29 9.06 -0.48
CA ILE A 503 -17.32 9.52 -1.50
C ILE A 503 -17.95 10.43 -2.55
N GLU A 504 -19.22 10.22 -2.92
CA GLU A 504 -19.96 11.12 -3.81
C GLU A 504 -20.37 12.42 -3.11
N GLY A 505 -20.56 12.37 -1.79
CA GLY A 505 -20.85 13.54 -0.97
C GLY A 505 -19.61 14.38 -0.63
N ALA A 506 -18.40 13.82 -0.72
CA ALA A 506 -17.17 14.46 -0.28
C ALA A 506 -16.86 15.78 -1.02
N GLN A 507 -16.26 16.71 -0.30
CA GLN A 507 -15.77 17.98 -0.82
C GLN A 507 -14.26 17.90 -1.04
N ARG A 508 -13.82 17.87 -2.31
CA ARG A 508 -12.40 17.97 -2.64
C ARG A 508 -11.77 19.24 -2.05
N LEU A 509 -10.62 19.06 -1.43
CA LEU A 509 -9.71 20.12 -1.01
C LEU A 509 -8.87 20.57 -2.22
N PRO A 510 -8.51 21.87 -2.34
CA PRO A 510 -7.50 22.32 -3.29
C PRO A 510 -6.11 21.77 -2.92
N ASP A 511 -5.18 21.82 -3.87
CA ASP A 511 -3.73 21.62 -3.65
C ASP A 511 -3.27 20.30 -3.00
N ASN A 512 -4.16 19.30 -2.89
CA ASN A 512 -3.89 17.96 -2.35
C ASN A 512 -4.30 16.90 -3.38
N ASN A 513 -3.53 15.83 -3.54
CA ASN A 513 -3.86 14.77 -4.51
C ASN A 513 -4.69 13.63 -3.90
N MET A 514 -5.23 12.77 -4.74
CA MET A 514 -6.14 11.69 -4.34
C MET A 514 -5.54 10.72 -3.30
N PHE A 515 -4.22 10.50 -3.30
CA PHE A 515 -3.57 9.64 -2.29
C PHE A 515 -3.33 10.33 -0.94
N GLU A 516 -3.59 11.64 -0.84
CA GLU A 516 -3.56 12.41 0.41
C GLU A 516 -4.96 12.66 0.97
N GLN A 517 -5.92 13.04 0.12
CA GLN A 517 -7.28 13.43 0.54
C GLN A 517 -8.39 12.40 0.25
N GLY A 518 -8.09 11.32 -0.48
CA GLY A 518 -9.13 10.45 -1.03
C GLY A 518 -10.05 11.20 -1.98
N HIS A 519 -11.35 11.02 -1.86
CA HIS A 519 -12.36 11.83 -2.56
C HIS A 519 -12.59 13.20 -1.91
N GLY A 520 -12.00 13.46 -0.75
CA GLY A 520 -11.97 14.76 -0.08
C GLY A 520 -12.56 14.77 1.34
N LYS A 521 -12.86 15.98 1.81
CA LYS A 521 -13.42 16.29 3.14
C LYS A 521 -14.85 15.77 3.27
N LEU A 522 -15.16 15.15 4.41
CA LEU A 522 -16.52 14.73 4.77
C LEU A 522 -17.51 15.90 4.71
N ASN A 523 -18.62 15.72 3.97
CA ASN A 523 -19.78 16.62 4.00
C ASN A 523 -21.04 15.81 4.32
N ILE A 524 -21.62 16.04 5.51
CA ILE A 524 -22.71 15.24 6.06
C ILE A 524 -24.01 15.43 5.25
N LEU A 525 -24.35 16.68 4.88
CA LEU A 525 -25.60 16.98 4.16
C LEU A 525 -25.60 16.41 2.74
N ARG A 526 -24.48 16.51 2.00
CA ARG A 526 -24.36 15.88 0.67
C ARG A 526 -24.42 14.37 0.76
N SER A 527 -23.75 13.77 1.73
CA SER A 527 -23.79 12.32 1.96
C SER A 527 -25.19 11.83 2.34
N MET A 528 -25.92 12.58 3.17
CA MET A 528 -27.32 12.30 3.49
C MET A 528 -28.25 12.46 2.28
N LYS A 529 -28.04 13.50 1.46
CA LYS A 529 -28.78 13.71 0.20
C LYS A 529 -28.55 12.56 -0.79
N ALA A 530 -27.29 12.12 -0.93
CA ALA A 530 -26.90 10.98 -1.76
C ALA A 530 -27.48 9.65 -1.25
N LEU A 531 -27.36 9.34 0.05
CA LEU A 531 -27.89 8.10 0.62
C LEU A 531 -29.42 8.06 0.59
N ALA A 532 -30.09 9.17 0.91
CA ALA A 532 -31.55 9.23 0.82
C ALA A 532 -32.02 9.04 -0.64
N ALA A 533 -31.32 9.64 -1.61
CA ALA A 533 -31.60 9.47 -3.04
C ALA A 533 -31.14 8.12 -3.63
N TYR A 534 -30.45 7.30 -2.85
CA TYR A 534 -29.73 6.13 -3.32
C TYR A 534 -30.64 5.10 -3.99
N ARG A 535 -30.13 4.46 -5.03
CA ARG A 535 -30.65 3.21 -5.59
C ARG A 535 -29.50 2.22 -5.73
N PRO A 536 -29.72 0.92 -5.46
CA PRO A 536 -28.67 -0.11 -5.53
C PRO A 536 -27.95 -0.08 -6.88
N ARG A 537 -26.64 0.22 -6.86
CA ARG A 537 -25.83 0.42 -8.08
C ARG A 537 -24.35 0.09 -7.88
N VAL A 538 -23.66 -0.01 -9.01
CA VAL A 538 -22.19 -0.09 -9.06
C VAL A 538 -21.61 1.31 -9.25
N THR A 539 -20.43 1.57 -8.69
CA THR A 539 -19.60 2.75 -8.97
C THR A 539 -18.11 2.35 -8.96
N LEU A 540 -17.22 3.29 -9.30
CA LEU A 540 -15.78 3.09 -9.39
C LEU A 540 -15.03 4.12 -8.53
N SER A 541 -13.91 3.72 -7.93
CA SER A 541 -13.05 4.56 -7.11
C SER A 541 -11.57 4.36 -7.49
N PRO A 542 -10.93 5.33 -8.18
CA PRO A 542 -11.49 6.59 -8.68
C PRO A 542 -12.55 6.36 -9.78
N ALA A 543 -13.39 7.38 -10.04
CA ALA A 543 -14.47 7.27 -11.02
C ALA A 543 -14.02 7.49 -12.49
N TYR A 544 -12.84 8.08 -12.68
CA TYR A 544 -12.22 8.37 -13.98
C TYR A 544 -10.69 8.49 -13.79
N LEU A 545 -9.95 8.64 -14.90
CA LEU A 545 -8.52 8.91 -14.91
C LEU A 545 -8.18 10.03 -15.91
N ASP A 546 -7.61 11.13 -15.42
CA ASP A 546 -7.25 12.31 -16.23
C ASP A 546 -5.81 12.74 -15.97
N PHE A 547 -4.94 12.57 -16.96
CA PHE A 547 -3.52 12.94 -16.93
C PHE A 547 -3.30 14.48 -16.99
N THR A 548 -4.33 15.30 -16.80
CA THR A 548 -4.26 16.77 -16.86
C THR A 548 -4.88 17.49 -15.66
N GLU A 549 -5.26 16.78 -14.59
CA GLU A 549 -5.82 17.35 -13.35
C GLU A 549 -4.98 16.91 -12.14
N ASP A 550 -4.26 17.82 -11.47
CA ASP A 550 -3.23 17.53 -10.44
C ASP A 550 -3.68 16.61 -9.29
N TYR A 551 -4.98 16.54 -9.03
CA TYR A 551 -5.63 15.53 -8.17
C TYR A 551 -5.20 14.08 -8.51
N MET A 552 -4.93 13.79 -9.78
CA MET A 552 -4.54 12.50 -10.34
C MET A 552 -3.01 12.25 -10.32
N TRP A 553 -2.25 12.88 -9.43
CA TRP A 553 -0.85 12.51 -9.18
C TRP A 553 -0.73 10.99 -8.85
N PRO A 554 0.29 10.26 -9.34
CA PRO A 554 1.44 10.72 -10.12
C PRO A 554 1.19 10.86 -11.63
N TYR A 555 0.08 10.33 -12.16
CA TYR A 555 -0.18 10.21 -13.60
C TYR A 555 -0.11 11.54 -14.36
N THR A 556 -0.46 12.65 -13.70
CA THR A 556 -0.35 14.02 -14.26
C THR A 556 1.07 14.46 -14.56
N THR A 557 2.04 13.98 -13.79
CA THR A 557 3.43 14.47 -13.85
C THR A 557 4.23 13.86 -15.00
N GLN A 558 3.71 12.82 -15.66
CA GLN A 558 4.37 12.16 -16.79
C GLN A 558 3.38 11.78 -17.91
N SER A 559 3.53 12.44 -19.06
CA SER A 559 2.79 12.11 -20.28
C SER A 559 3.23 10.76 -20.87
N LEU A 560 2.30 10.03 -21.49
CA LEU A 560 2.62 8.77 -22.15
C LEU A 560 3.21 8.99 -23.55
N TYR A 561 3.95 8.00 -24.04
CA TYR A 561 4.57 8.03 -25.36
C TYR A 561 4.85 6.60 -25.86
N TYR A 562 5.11 6.46 -27.16
CA TYR A 562 5.36 5.15 -27.77
C TYR A 562 6.65 4.48 -27.25
N SER A 563 6.54 3.19 -26.93
CA SER A 563 7.57 2.32 -26.33
C SER A 563 7.88 2.51 -24.85
N ALA A 564 7.09 3.31 -24.12
CA ALA A 564 7.11 3.29 -22.65
C ALA A 564 6.53 1.96 -22.11
N VAL A 565 6.90 1.59 -20.88
CA VAL A 565 6.18 0.59 -20.09
C VAL A 565 4.73 1.07 -19.88
N PRO A 566 3.71 0.23 -20.13
CA PRO A 566 2.32 0.62 -19.91
C PRO A 566 2.05 0.99 -18.45
N VAL A 567 1.51 2.18 -18.23
CA VAL A 567 1.16 2.70 -16.89
C VAL A 567 -0.09 1.99 -16.39
N ILE A 568 -0.10 1.66 -15.09
CA ILE A 568 -1.17 0.89 -14.44
C ILE A 568 -1.97 1.83 -13.55
N ALA A 569 -3.29 1.83 -13.69
CA ALA A 569 -4.21 2.50 -12.77
C ALA A 569 -5.14 1.47 -12.12
N ASN A 570 -5.06 1.35 -10.79
CA ASN A 570 -5.86 0.42 -10.01
C ASN A 570 -7.13 1.08 -9.46
N VAL A 571 -8.27 0.50 -9.81
CA VAL A 571 -9.61 1.02 -9.56
C VAL A 571 -10.40 0.03 -8.71
N THR A 572 -10.93 0.48 -7.57
CA THR A 572 -11.86 -0.30 -6.75
C THR A 572 -13.25 -0.22 -7.37
N ILE A 573 -13.86 -1.38 -7.66
CA ILE A 573 -15.26 -1.49 -8.06
C ILE A 573 -16.09 -1.59 -6.79
N LEU A 574 -17.05 -0.68 -6.58
CA LEU A 574 -17.97 -0.71 -5.43
C LEU A 574 -19.34 -1.18 -5.89
N ASN A 575 -19.88 -2.22 -5.26
CA ASN A 575 -21.14 -2.86 -5.61
C ASN A 575 -22.16 -2.77 -4.46
N GLY A 576 -22.98 -1.72 -4.46
CA GLY A 576 -24.09 -1.59 -3.53
C GLY A 576 -25.36 -2.32 -3.96
N MET A 577 -25.32 -3.18 -4.99
CA MET A 577 -26.47 -3.97 -5.44
C MET A 577 -26.77 -5.19 -4.57
N GLY A 578 -25.75 -5.76 -3.90
CA GLY A 578 -25.86 -6.92 -3.03
C GLY A 578 -24.50 -7.43 -2.56
N VAL A 579 -24.49 -8.31 -1.54
CA VAL A 579 -23.28 -8.88 -0.88
C VAL A 579 -22.37 -9.71 -1.80
N PHE A 580 -22.74 -9.89 -3.06
CA PHE A 580 -21.97 -10.60 -4.06
C PHE A 580 -22.29 -10.01 -5.43
N GLY A 581 -21.26 -9.81 -6.24
CA GLY A 581 -21.40 -9.44 -7.65
C GLY A 581 -20.54 -10.33 -8.55
N ARG A 582 -20.89 -10.41 -9.82
CA ARG A 582 -20.03 -10.95 -10.87
C ARG A 582 -19.94 -9.96 -12.03
N VAL A 583 -18.74 -9.74 -12.55
CA VAL A 583 -18.55 -9.03 -13.82
C VAL A 583 -19.14 -9.89 -14.94
N ILE A 584 -20.10 -9.35 -15.69
CA ILE A 584 -20.74 -10.04 -16.82
C ILE A 584 -20.25 -9.46 -18.15
N ASN A 585 -19.76 -10.35 -19.02
CA ASN A 585 -18.90 -10.06 -20.18
C ASN A 585 -17.51 -9.52 -19.78
N ARG A 586 -16.54 -9.49 -20.71
CA ARG A 586 -15.29 -8.73 -20.49
C ARG A 586 -15.59 -7.22 -20.53
N PRO A 587 -14.89 -6.39 -19.74
CA PRO A 587 -14.96 -4.93 -19.88
C PRO A 587 -14.48 -4.51 -21.27
N THR A 588 -15.11 -3.50 -21.88
CA THR A 588 -14.84 -3.13 -23.29
C THR A 588 -14.24 -1.73 -23.41
N TRP A 589 -13.19 -1.59 -24.22
CA TRP A 589 -12.57 -0.31 -24.54
C TRP A 589 -13.28 0.40 -25.70
N HIS A 590 -13.70 1.65 -25.46
CA HIS A 590 -14.36 2.53 -26.41
C HIS A 590 -13.52 3.80 -26.64
N PRO A 591 -12.59 3.78 -27.61
CA PRO A 591 -11.85 4.99 -27.98
C PRO A 591 -12.76 6.00 -28.69
N TYR A 592 -12.53 7.28 -28.43
CA TYR A 592 -13.21 8.37 -29.13
C TYR A 592 -12.41 8.81 -30.36
N SER A 593 -12.87 8.42 -31.56
CA SER A 593 -12.16 8.70 -32.83
C SER A 593 -12.02 10.20 -33.18
N ASN A 594 -12.81 11.07 -32.54
CA ASN A 594 -12.70 12.53 -32.69
C ASN A 594 -11.70 13.16 -31.69
N GLU A 595 -11.26 12.37 -30.69
CA GLU A 595 -10.42 12.78 -29.56
C GLU A 595 -9.23 11.79 -29.42
N HIS A 596 -8.75 11.27 -30.55
CA HIS A 596 -7.54 10.44 -30.69
C HIS A 596 -7.44 9.19 -29.81
N GLY A 597 -8.56 8.65 -29.35
CA GLY A 597 -8.59 7.44 -28.51
C GLY A 597 -7.97 6.22 -29.17
N GLU A 598 -7.97 6.16 -30.51
CA GLU A 598 -7.37 5.10 -31.31
C GLU A 598 -5.83 5.03 -31.23
N LEU A 599 -5.17 6.02 -30.63
CA LEU A 599 -3.73 6.01 -30.33
C LEU A 599 -3.39 5.26 -29.03
N LEU A 600 -4.39 5.00 -28.18
CA LEU A 600 -4.22 4.31 -26.90
C LEU A 600 -4.43 2.80 -27.05
N ASN A 601 -3.43 2.05 -26.57
CA ASN A 601 -3.54 0.63 -26.29
C ASN A 601 -3.95 0.45 -24.83
N VAL A 602 -5.13 -0.13 -24.60
CA VAL A 602 -5.68 -0.39 -23.26
C VAL A 602 -5.80 -1.90 -23.04
N SER A 603 -5.39 -2.38 -21.87
CA SER A 603 -5.55 -3.78 -21.44
C SER A 603 -6.10 -3.81 -20.01
N ILE A 604 -7.00 -4.74 -19.71
CA ILE A 604 -7.84 -4.68 -18.51
C ILE A 604 -7.78 -6.02 -17.76
N SER A 605 -7.17 -6.02 -16.58
CA SER A 605 -7.30 -7.13 -15.62
C SER A 605 -8.34 -6.76 -14.56
N TYR A 606 -9.12 -7.72 -14.07
CA TYR A 606 -10.19 -7.44 -13.11
C TYR A 606 -10.59 -8.68 -12.30
N SER A 607 -11.20 -8.46 -11.13
CA SER A 607 -11.84 -9.51 -10.36
C SER A 607 -13.15 -9.97 -11.02
N GLU A 608 -13.24 -11.21 -11.50
CA GLU A 608 -14.52 -11.77 -12.00
C GLU A 608 -15.65 -11.67 -10.96
N HIS A 609 -15.31 -11.88 -9.69
CA HIS A 609 -16.25 -11.91 -8.57
C HIS A 609 -15.95 -10.74 -7.63
N LEU A 610 -17.00 -10.07 -7.19
CA LEU A 610 -16.98 -9.00 -6.21
C LEU A 610 -17.53 -9.60 -4.90
N TRP A 611 -16.72 -9.59 -3.85
CA TRP A 611 -17.08 -10.14 -2.54
C TRP A 611 -16.32 -9.43 -1.41
N PRO A 612 -17.01 -8.97 -0.35
CA PRO A 612 -18.46 -8.88 -0.24
C PRO A 612 -19.04 -7.77 -1.13
N TRP A 613 -18.73 -6.50 -0.88
CA TRP A 613 -19.32 -5.39 -1.62
C TRP A 613 -18.36 -4.69 -2.58
N SER A 614 -17.16 -5.24 -2.75
CA SER A 614 -16.13 -4.66 -3.61
C SER A 614 -15.40 -5.68 -4.49
N GLY A 615 -14.69 -5.16 -5.48
CA GLY A 615 -13.73 -5.86 -6.33
C GLY A 615 -12.75 -4.86 -6.93
N TRP A 616 -11.95 -5.30 -7.91
CA TRP A 616 -10.89 -4.46 -8.50
C TRP A 616 -10.84 -4.57 -10.03
N MET A 617 -10.33 -3.50 -10.65
CA MET A 617 -9.98 -3.41 -12.06
C MET A 617 -8.62 -2.70 -12.18
N ALA A 618 -7.64 -3.37 -12.80
CA ALA A 618 -6.33 -2.83 -13.14
C ALA A 618 -6.33 -2.47 -14.62
N VAL A 619 -6.18 -1.17 -14.92
CA VAL A 619 -6.16 -0.65 -16.29
C VAL A 619 -4.72 -0.35 -16.70
N HIS A 620 -4.21 -1.08 -17.68
CA HIS A 620 -2.88 -0.86 -18.26
C HIS A 620 -3.02 -0.01 -19.52
N ILE A 621 -2.29 1.11 -19.60
CA ILE A 621 -2.41 2.10 -20.68
C ILE A 621 -1.03 2.32 -21.33
N GLY A 622 -0.96 2.09 -22.64
CA GLY A 622 0.20 2.41 -23.47
C GLY A 622 -0.17 3.17 -24.73
N VAL A 623 0.83 3.68 -25.45
CA VAL A 623 0.64 4.38 -26.74
C VAL A 623 1.11 3.49 -27.88
N ASN A 624 0.28 3.34 -28.92
CA ASN A 624 0.59 2.48 -30.07
C ASN A 624 1.49 3.17 -31.10
N GLU A 625 1.87 2.45 -32.15
CA GLU A 625 2.85 2.94 -33.14
C GLU A 625 2.39 4.19 -33.91
N ALA A 626 1.09 4.37 -34.13
CA ALA A 626 0.57 5.59 -34.75
C ALA A 626 0.81 6.83 -33.86
N GLY A 627 0.77 6.67 -32.53
CA GLY A 627 1.04 7.73 -31.57
C GLY A 627 2.52 8.12 -31.42
N ARG A 628 3.47 7.44 -32.10
CA ARG A 628 4.93 7.66 -31.92
C ARG A 628 5.39 9.11 -32.08
N GLY A 629 4.77 9.84 -33.02
CA GLY A 629 5.06 11.24 -33.32
C GLY A 629 3.91 12.20 -33.00
N PHE A 630 2.91 11.77 -32.23
CA PHE A 630 1.75 12.58 -31.87
C PHE A 630 2.01 13.39 -30.60
N GLU A 631 1.47 14.61 -30.55
CA GLU A 631 1.47 15.47 -29.37
C GLU A 631 0.05 16.00 -29.16
N GLY A 632 -0.54 15.75 -27.98
CA GLY A 632 -1.91 16.14 -27.71
C GLY A 632 -2.58 15.37 -26.57
N ILE A 633 -3.90 15.28 -26.64
CA ILE A 633 -4.74 14.52 -25.72
C ILE A 633 -5.41 13.39 -26.49
N ALA A 634 -5.48 12.21 -25.88
CA ALA A 634 -6.25 11.06 -26.35
C ALA A 634 -7.30 10.65 -25.32
N GLN A 635 -8.52 10.32 -25.75
CA GLN A 635 -9.66 10.05 -24.87
C GLN A 635 -10.50 8.82 -25.25
N GLY A 636 -11.14 8.23 -24.26
CA GLY A 636 -12.15 7.17 -24.43
C GLY A 636 -12.74 6.74 -23.09
N HIS A 637 -13.45 5.62 -23.07
CA HIS A 637 -13.89 5.00 -21.82
C HIS A 637 -13.86 3.48 -21.87
N ILE A 638 -13.79 2.85 -20.70
CA ILE A 638 -14.08 1.42 -20.51
C ILE A 638 -15.54 1.29 -20.05
N THR A 639 -16.33 0.38 -20.61
CA THR A 639 -17.58 -0.05 -19.94
C THR A 639 -17.38 -1.36 -19.18
N LEU A 640 -18.05 -1.45 -18.03
CA LEU A 640 -18.07 -2.61 -17.15
C LEU A 640 -19.53 -2.87 -16.75
N THR A 641 -20.00 -4.10 -16.85
CA THR A 641 -21.31 -4.49 -16.28
C THR A 641 -21.12 -5.52 -15.17
N VAL A 642 -21.69 -5.27 -14.01
CA VAL A 642 -21.77 -6.20 -12.89
C VAL A 642 -23.20 -6.70 -12.75
N GLN A 643 -23.35 -7.96 -12.35
CA GLN A 643 -24.60 -8.59 -11.97
C GLN A 643 -24.55 -9.05 -10.52
N SER A 644 -25.56 -8.70 -9.72
CA SER A 644 -25.79 -9.25 -8.38
C SER A 644 -27.05 -10.13 -8.34
N PRO A 645 -27.09 -11.16 -7.48
CA PRO A 645 -28.31 -11.90 -7.21
C PRO A 645 -29.46 -11.00 -6.73
N ALA A 646 -30.69 -11.45 -6.94
CA ALA A 646 -31.88 -10.85 -6.34
C ALA A 646 -31.80 -10.84 -4.80
N GLN A 647 -32.30 -9.78 -4.15
CA GLN A 647 -32.05 -9.50 -2.75
C GLN A 647 -33.37 -9.42 -1.95
N GLY A 648 -33.82 -10.57 -1.44
CA GLY A 648 -35.02 -10.71 -0.61
C GLY A 648 -36.10 -11.57 -1.26
N GLY A 649 -37.16 -11.89 -0.52
CA GLY A 649 -38.15 -12.91 -0.93
C GLY A 649 -39.08 -12.53 -2.10
N ASN A 650 -39.15 -11.25 -2.47
CA ASN A 650 -40.06 -10.74 -3.51
C ASN A 650 -39.36 -10.46 -4.84
N GLU A 651 -38.04 -10.30 -4.84
CA GLU A 651 -37.23 -10.05 -6.03
C GLU A 651 -36.77 -11.40 -6.59
N ARG A 652 -36.91 -11.61 -7.91
CA ARG A 652 -36.52 -12.88 -8.58
C ARG A 652 -35.48 -12.71 -9.67
N GLU A 653 -35.48 -11.54 -10.32
CA GLU A 653 -34.52 -11.20 -11.37
C GLU A 653 -33.23 -10.64 -10.76
N PRO A 654 -32.05 -10.95 -11.33
CA PRO A 654 -30.79 -10.41 -10.85
C PRO A 654 -30.66 -8.91 -11.18
N ARG A 655 -29.98 -8.17 -10.30
CA ARG A 655 -29.71 -6.73 -10.48
C ARG A 655 -28.48 -6.55 -11.37
N ASN A 656 -28.63 -5.84 -12.48
CA ASN A 656 -27.53 -5.48 -13.38
C ASN A 656 -27.19 -4.00 -13.23
N GLY A 657 -25.90 -3.68 -13.15
CA GLY A 657 -25.39 -2.31 -13.10
C GLY A 657 -24.21 -2.15 -14.06
N THR A 658 -24.38 -1.29 -15.07
CA THR A 658 -23.31 -0.90 -16.01
C THR A 658 -22.73 0.43 -15.59
N VAL A 659 -21.40 0.56 -15.66
CA VAL A 659 -20.63 1.78 -15.35
C VAL A 659 -19.59 2.04 -16.44
N SER A 660 -19.27 3.31 -16.65
CA SER A 660 -18.22 3.75 -17.59
C SER A 660 -17.08 4.42 -16.85
N PHE A 661 -15.84 4.00 -17.13
CA PHE A 661 -14.62 4.60 -16.60
C PHE A 661 -13.97 5.46 -17.68
N ALA A 662 -14.05 6.78 -17.56
CA ALA A 662 -13.47 7.71 -18.53
C ALA A 662 -11.94 7.79 -18.39
N ILE A 663 -11.23 7.76 -19.51
CA ILE A 663 -9.77 7.83 -19.60
C ILE A 663 -9.40 8.99 -20.50
N LYS A 664 -8.57 9.91 -19.99
CA LYS A 664 -8.03 11.06 -20.71
C LYS A 664 -6.53 11.17 -20.48
N VAL A 665 -5.75 10.98 -21.54
CA VAL A 665 -4.29 10.83 -21.51
C VAL A 665 -3.63 11.96 -22.28
N ARG A 666 -2.57 12.57 -21.73
CA ARG A 666 -1.65 13.43 -22.49
C ARG A 666 -0.60 12.54 -23.16
N ILE A 667 -0.52 12.60 -24.48
CA ILE A 667 0.49 11.91 -25.29
C ILE A 667 1.51 12.93 -25.79
N ILE A 668 2.79 12.54 -25.79
CA ILE A 668 3.89 13.31 -26.37
C ILE A 668 4.70 12.47 -27.37
N PRO A 669 5.46 13.11 -28.29
CA PRO A 669 6.40 12.42 -29.16
C PRO A 669 7.47 11.69 -28.34
N GLN A 670 7.92 10.55 -28.83
CA GLN A 670 8.84 9.66 -28.13
C GLN A 670 10.13 10.37 -27.65
N PRO A 671 10.38 10.50 -26.31
CA PRO A 671 11.53 11.22 -25.79
C PRO A 671 12.89 10.59 -26.15
N PRO A 672 13.98 11.39 -26.15
CA PRO A 672 15.34 10.89 -26.41
C PRO A 672 15.73 9.77 -25.44
N ARG A 673 16.29 8.66 -25.95
CA ARG A 673 16.68 7.47 -25.17
C ARG A 673 17.40 7.80 -23.86
N GLN A 674 18.37 8.72 -23.94
CA GLN A 674 19.19 9.18 -22.82
C GLN A 674 18.42 9.86 -21.66
N LYS A 675 17.17 10.30 -21.87
CA LYS A 675 16.30 10.86 -20.82
C LYS A 675 15.27 9.83 -20.29
N ARG A 676 15.35 8.55 -20.68
CA ARG A 676 14.43 7.49 -20.25
C ARG A 676 15.12 6.54 -19.27
N ILE A 677 14.65 6.56 -18.02
CA ILE A 677 15.10 5.76 -16.89
C ILE A 677 14.07 4.67 -16.61
N LEU A 678 14.54 3.43 -16.45
CA LEU A 678 13.73 2.31 -16.00
C LEU A 678 14.10 2.01 -14.53
N TRP A 679 13.13 2.13 -13.62
CA TRP A 679 13.25 1.78 -12.20
C TRP A 679 12.92 0.31 -12.00
N ASP A 680 13.81 -0.44 -11.35
CA ASP A 680 13.57 -1.84 -11.00
C ASP A 680 12.68 -1.98 -9.77
N GLN A 681 11.41 -2.36 -9.96
CA GLN A 681 10.49 -2.69 -8.88
C GLN A 681 10.37 -4.20 -8.64
N TYR A 682 10.81 -5.01 -9.61
CA TYR A 682 10.64 -6.46 -9.55
C TYR A 682 11.55 -7.10 -8.50
N HIS A 683 12.66 -6.45 -8.13
CA HIS A 683 13.61 -6.95 -7.15
C HIS A 683 13.51 -6.34 -5.74
N SER A 684 12.57 -5.42 -5.51
CA SER A 684 12.15 -5.07 -4.14
C SER A 684 11.26 -6.16 -3.54
N LEU A 685 11.34 -6.34 -2.23
CA LEU A 685 10.42 -7.12 -1.42
C LEU A 685 9.56 -6.14 -0.59
N ARG A 686 9.10 -6.58 0.59
CA ARG A 686 8.33 -5.78 1.54
C ARG A 686 8.15 -6.55 2.85
N TYR A 687 7.93 -5.86 3.97
CA TYR A 687 7.15 -6.38 5.11
C TYR A 687 5.64 -6.40 4.79
N PRO A 688 4.83 -7.37 5.25
CA PRO A 688 5.08 -8.37 6.31
C PRO A 688 5.49 -9.80 5.91
N PRO A 689 5.76 -10.22 4.65
CA PRO A 689 6.15 -11.61 4.42
C PRO A 689 7.39 -12.03 5.24
N GLY A 690 8.47 -11.23 5.29
CA GLY A 690 9.67 -11.52 6.10
C GLY A 690 10.09 -10.36 7.02
N TYR A 691 11.14 -10.57 7.82
CA TYR A 691 11.81 -9.47 8.54
C TYR A 691 12.82 -8.82 7.61
N LEU A 692 12.43 -7.67 7.05
CA LEU A 692 13.30 -6.79 6.29
C LEU A 692 13.68 -5.63 7.24
N PRO A 693 14.96 -5.49 7.63
CA PRO A 693 15.41 -4.48 8.56
C PRO A 693 15.61 -3.12 7.87
N ARG A 694 15.64 -2.05 8.66
CA ARG A 694 16.03 -0.72 8.17
C ARG A 694 17.46 -0.70 7.61
N ASP A 695 17.65 0.09 6.55
CA ASP A 695 18.94 0.48 5.99
C ASP A 695 19.79 1.22 7.03
N ASN A 696 19.36 2.41 7.45
CA ASN A 696 20.00 3.18 8.51
C ASN A 696 19.85 2.51 9.89
N LEU A 697 20.82 1.69 10.27
CA LEU A 697 20.87 0.91 11.52
C LEU A 697 20.89 1.75 12.81
N LYS A 698 20.97 3.08 12.71
CA LYS A 698 20.86 4.00 13.84
C LYS A 698 19.41 4.30 14.21
N ILE A 699 18.46 4.04 13.31
CA ILE A 699 17.02 4.13 13.59
C ILE A 699 16.62 2.93 14.44
N LYS A 700 16.24 3.19 15.70
CA LYS A 700 15.91 2.16 16.72
C LYS A 700 14.47 2.21 17.22
N SER A 701 13.67 3.11 16.67
CA SER A 701 12.25 3.29 17.03
C SER A 701 11.33 2.31 16.30
N ASP A 702 11.73 1.89 15.09
CA ASP A 702 11.03 0.95 14.22
C ASP A 702 12.12 0.10 13.54
N PRO A 703 12.19 -1.22 13.79
CA PRO A 703 13.27 -2.07 13.26
C PRO A 703 12.99 -2.57 11.83
N LEU A 704 11.74 -2.46 11.35
CA LEU A 704 11.27 -2.99 10.07
C LEU A 704 11.36 -1.91 9.01
N ASP A 705 11.73 -2.23 7.76
CA ASP A 705 11.17 -1.49 6.63
C ASP A 705 9.97 -2.22 6.01
N TRP A 706 8.99 -1.41 5.66
CA TRP A 706 7.64 -1.80 5.27
C TRP A 706 7.05 -0.92 4.17
N ARG A 707 7.87 0.00 3.64
CA ARG A 707 7.47 1.10 2.74
C ARG A 707 7.48 0.74 1.26
N ALA A 708 7.94 -0.47 0.93
CA ALA A 708 7.79 -1.11 -0.37
C ALA A 708 8.54 -0.44 -1.53
N ASP A 709 9.50 0.40 -1.17
CA ASP A 709 10.69 0.73 -1.94
C ASP A 709 10.39 0.98 -3.41
N HIS A 710 9.54 1.99 -3.57
CA HIS A 710 8.88 2.34 -4.81
C HIS A 710 8.99 3.84 -5.06
N VAL A 711 9.18 4.15 -6.33
CA VAL A 711 9.43 5.49 -6.86
C VAL A 711 8.32 6.53 -6.52
N HIS A 712 7.15 6.09 -6.06
CA HIS A 712 6.06 6.96 -5.59
C HIS A 712 5.68 6.80 -4.10
N THR A 713 6.45 6.07 -3.29
CA THR A 713 6.24 5.97 -1.83
C THR A 713 7.33 6.73 -1.06
N ASN A 714 8.44 6.08 -0.76
CA ASN A 714 9.54 6.60 0.03
C ASN A 714 10.57 7.33 -0.87
N PHE A 715 10.84 6.82 -2.06
CA PHE A 715 11.63 7.49 -3.11
C PHE A 715 10.89 8.61 -3.90
N LYS A 716 9.74 9.08 -3.40
CA LYS A 716 8.89 10.09 -4.07
C LYS A 716 9.64 11.40 -4.40
N ASP A 717 10.50 11.89 -3.51
CA ASP A 717 11.15 13.19 -3.74
C ASP A 717 12.33 13.06 -4.72
N MET A 718 12.99 11.89 -4.80
CA MET A 718 13.89 11.53 -5.90
C MET A 718 13.15 11.51 -7.25
N TYR A 719 11.96 10.89 -7.32
CA TYR A 719 11.13 10.94 -8.53
C TYR A 719 10.79 12.37 -8.94
N THR A 720 10.37 13.19 -7.98
CA THR A 720 10.01 14.59 -8.19
C THR A 720 11.21 15.38 -8.75
N HIS A 721 12.40 15.16 -8.19
CA HIS A 721 13.65 15.71 -8.71
C HIS A 721 13.94 15.27 -10.16
N LEU A 722 13.88 13.97 -10.45
CA LEU A 722 14.11 13.44 -11.80
C LEU A 722 13.13 13.97 -12.84
N ARG A 723 11.84 14.09 -12.49
CA ARG A 723 10.81 14.70 -13.35
C ARG A 723 11.11 16.18 -13.61
N ASN A 724 11.50 16.94 -12.59
CA ASN A 724 11.92 18.34 -12.73
C ASN A 724 13.17 18.51 -13.60
N ALA A 725 14.13 17.58 -13.50
CA ALA A 725 15.30 17.50 -14.38
C ALA A 725 14.99 16.91 -15.79
N GLY A 726 13.71 16.70 -16.12
CA GLY A 726 13.25 16.28 -17.45
C GLY A 726 13.53 14.83 -17.80
N TYR A 727 13.76 13.96 -16.82
CA TYR A 727 13.87 12.51 -17.03
C TYR A 727 12.50 11.84 -16.93
N TYR A 728 12.24 10.90 -17.83
CA TYR A 728 11.07 10.03 -17.81
C TYR A 728 11.44 8.78 -17.02
N VAL A 729 10.65 8.45 -15.99
CA VAL A 729 10.92 7.36 -15.05
C VAL A 729 9.76 6.37 -15.09
N GLU A 730 10.07 5.09 -15.32
CA GLU A 730 9.08 4.04 -15.55
C GLU A 730 9.32 2.84 -14.64
N VAL A 731 8.24 2.20 -14.18
CA VAL A 731 8.29 1.16 -13.14
C VAL A 731 8.31 -0.23 -13.78
N LEU A 732 9.41 -0.97 -13.61
CA LEU A 732 9.56 -2.34 -14.09
C LEU A 732 9.07 -3.34 -13.04
N GLY A 733 7.79 -3.70 -13.10
CA GLY A 733 7.18 -4.76 -12.27
C GLY A 733 7.32 -6.18 -12.85
N ALA A 734 8.39 -6.47 -13.60
CA ALA A 734 8.61 -7.76 -14.27
C ALA A 734 10.11 -8.07 -14.43
N PRO A 735 10.52 -9.35 -14.63
CA PRO A 735 11.92 -9.72 -14.86
C PRO A 735 12.57 -8.95 -16.01
N TYR A 736 13.89 -8.78 -15.96
CA TYR A 736 14.67 -8.05 -16.98
C TYR A 736 14.49 -8.64 -18.39
N THR A 737 14.18 -9.94 -18.52
CA THR A 737 13.83 -10.60 -19.78
C THR A 737 12.62 -10.01 -20.50
N CYS A 738 11.80 -9.21 -19.81
CA CYS A 738 10.54 -8.69 -20.32
C CYS A 738 10.62 -7.29 -20.94
N PHE A 739 11.75 -6.57 -20.82
CA PHE A 739 11.93 -5.25 -21.43
C PHE A 739 12.97 -5.22 -22.57
N ASN A 740 12.84 -4.23 -23.45
CA ASN A 740 13.78 -3.97 -24.54
C ASN A 740 14.70 -2.80 -24.20
N ALA A 741 15.94 -3.10 -23.82
CA ALA A 741 16.95 -2.11 -23.45
C ALA A 741 17.35 -1.11 -24.55
N SER A 742 17.02 -1.38 -25.81
CA SER A 742 17.14 -0.39 -26.89
C SER A 742 16.23 0.84 -26.69
N HIS A 743 15.21 0.77 -25.83
CA HIS A 743 14.36 1.91 -25.49
C HIS A 743 14.93 2.77 -24.35
N TYR A 744 15.49 2.18 -23.28
CA TYR A 744 15.91 2.90 -22.09
C TYR A 744 17.38 3.32 -22.14
N GLY A 745 17.70 4.52 -21.64
CA GLY A 745 19.08 5.01 -21.54
C GLY A 745 19.78 4.51 -20.28
N THR A 746 19.04 4.32 -19.19
CA THR A 746 19.57 3.83 -17.92
C THR A 746 18.55 2.93 -17.22
N LEU A 747 19.02 1.79 -16.70
CA LEU A 747 18.35 1.00 -15.67
C LEU A 747 18.84 1.49 -14.31
N LEU A 748 17.92 1.80 -13.40
CA LEU A 748 18.18 2.26 -12.04
C LEU A 748 17.71 1.16 -11.09
N VAL A 749 18.68 0.56 -10.39
CA VAL A 749 18.47 -0.48 -9.37
C VAL A 749 18.80 0.15 -8.02
N VAL A 750 17.81 0.22 -7.13
CA VAL A 750 17.92 0.81 -5.79
C VAL A 750 17.35 -0.20 -4.81
N ASP A 751 18.09 -0.44 -3.73
CA ASP A 751 17.82 -1.43 -2.69
C ASP A 751 17.06 -2.72 -3.11
N PRO A 752 17.71 -3.63 -3.87
CA PRO A 752 17.09 -4.89 -4.24
C PRO A 752 17.27 -5.95 -3.14
N GLU A 753 16.19 -6.32 -2.46
CA GLU A 753 16.15 -7.37 -1.43
C GLU A 753 15.98 -8.80 -2.01
N GLU A 754 15.61 -8.91 -3.29
CA GLU A 754 15.32 -10.17 -3.99
C GLU A 754 16.56 -10.84 -4.62
N GLU A 755 16.41 -12.08 -5.11
CA GLU A 755 17.38 -12.77 -5.97
C GLU A 755 17.13 -12.53 -7.46
N PHE A 756 18.18 -12.49 -8.29
CA PHE A 756 18.05 -12.42 -9.75
C PHE A 756 18.01 -13.81 -10.39
N PHE A 757 17.20 -14.01 -11.44
CA PHE A 757 17.24 -15.24 -12.25
C PHE A 757 18.52 -15.30 -13.11
N PRO A 758 19.13 -16.48 -13.36
CA PRO A 758 20.34 -16.59 -14.19
C PRO A 758 20.20 -16.02 -15.61
N ALA A 759 18.99 -16.07 -16.19
CA ALA A 759 18.69 -15.51 -17.50
C ALA A 759 18.69 -13.96 -17.51
N GLU A 760 18.37 -13.31 -16.38
CA GLU A 760 18.43 -11.85 -16.25
C GLU A 760 19.88 -11.37 -16.13
N ILE A 761 20.70 -12.08 -15.36
CA ILE A 761 22.15 -11.82 -15.27
C ILE A 761 22.80 -11.95 -16.66
N ALA A 762 22.43 -13.00 -17.40
CA ALA A 762 22.91 -13.20 -18.78
C ALA A 762 22.45 -12.10 -19.74
N LYS A 763 21.20 -11.64 -19.62
CA LYS A 763 20.61 -10.59 -20.47
C LYS A 763 21.13 -9.20 -20.13
N LEU A 764 21.26 -8.82 -18.86
CA LEU A 764 21.78 -7.51 -18.46
C LEU A 764 23.18 -7.30 -19.04
N ARG A 765 24.02 -8.36 -19.03
CA ARG A 765 25.32 -8.36 -19.69
C ARG A 765 25.23 -8.11 -21.20
N GLU A 766 24.29 -8.72 -21.91
CA GLU A 766 24.06 -8.45 -23.35
C GLU A 766 23.59 -7.01 -23.58
N ASP A 767 22.57 -6.56 -22.83
CA ASP A 767 21.96 -5.24 -22.97
C ASP A 767 22.96 -4.10 -22.66
N VAL A 768 23.83 -4.29 -21.67
CA VAL A 768 24.92 -3.34 -21.37
C VAL A 768 25.97 -3.35 -22.48
N LEU A 769 26.54 -4.50 -22.84
CA LEU A 769 27.68 -4.57 -23.76
C LEU A 769 27.28 -4.23 -25.21
N ASP A 770 26.16 -4.77 -25.69
CA ASP A 770 25.80 -4.74 -27.12
C ASP A 770 24.62 -3.81 -27.45
N ARG A 771 23.81 -3.41 -26.46
CA ARG A 771 22.70 -2.43 -26.64
C ARG A 771 22.95 -1.08 -25.96
N GLN A 772 24.14 -0.90 -25.37
CA GLN A 772 24.54 0.32 -24.67
C GLN A 772 23.53 0.77 -23.60
N LEU A 773 22.94 -0.18 -22.85
CA LEU A 773 22.21 0.14 -21.63
C LEU A 773 23.20 0.55 -20.55
N SER A 774 23.00 1.70 -19.92
CA SER A 774 23.74 2.03 -18.70
C SER A 774 22.97 1.53 -17.46
N VAL A 775 23.68 1.23 -16.39
CA VAL A 775 23.12 0.76 -15.12
C VAL A 775 23.64 1.66 -14.01
N ILE A 776 22.74 2.12 -13.14
CA ILE A 776 23.10 2.78 -11.88
C ILE A 776 22.57 1.89 -10.76
N VAL A 777 23.45 1.50 -9.84
CA VAL A 777 23.12 0.70 -8.66
C VAL A 777 23.36 1.56 -7.42
N PHE A 778 22.31 1.71 -6.61
CA PHE A 778 22.39 2.12 -5.21
C PHE A 778 22.10 0.87 -4.37
N ALA A 779 23.08 0.40 -3.62
CA ALA A 779 22.97 -0.74 -2.73
C ALA A 779 22.94 -0.28 -1.28
N ASP A 780 22.66 -1.20 -0.35
CA ASP A 780 22.74 -0.96 1.08
C ASP A 780 23.50 -2.09 1.81
N TRP A 781 23.59 -2.04 3.14
CA TRP A 781 24.41 -3.03 3.87
C TRP A 781 23.90 -4.46 3.78
N TYR A 782 24.86 -5.38 3.93
CA TYR A 782 24.59 -6.77 4.24
C TYR A 782 25.68 -7.33 5.15
N ASN A 783 25.33 -7.70 6.40
CA ASN A 783 26.27 -8.39 7.30
C ASN A 783 25.57 -9.41 8.19
N THR A 784 25.88 -10.69 7.99
CA THR A 784 25.22 -11.78 8.73
C THR A 784 25.48 -11.76 10.24
N SER A 785 26.53 -11.09 10.73
CA SER A 785 26.80 -10.94 12.17
C SER A 785 26.00 -9.79 12.79
N VAL A 786 25.72 -8.73 12.01
CA VAL A 786 24.79 -7.65 12.39
C VAL A 786 23.35 -8.18 12.39
N MET A 787 22.92 -8.85 11.32
CA MET A 787 21.58 -9.46 11.21
C MET A 787 21.25 -10.34 12.44
N ARG A 788 22.18 -11.21 12.86
CA ARG A 788 22.03 -12.07 14.05
C ARG A 788 21.95 -11.32 15.39
N ARG A 789 22.33 -10.04 15.44
CA ARG A 789 22.26 -9.17 16.64
C ARG A 789 21.03 -8.27 16.67
N ILE A 790 20.54 -7.82 15.51
CA ILE A 790 19.33 -6.97 15.43
C ILE A 790 18.03 -7.78 15.46
N LYS A 791 18.11 -9.11 15.52
CA LYS A 791 16.96 -9.98 15.80
C LYS A 791 16.21 -9.55 17.07
N PHE A 792 14.89 -9.59 17.04
CA PHE A 792 14.05 -9.30 18.20
C PHE A 792 13.15 -10.48 18.57
N TYR A 793 12.65 -10.48 19.80
CA TYR A 793 11.61 -11.40 20.22
C TYR A 793 10.26 -10.69 20.10
N ASP A 794 9.38 -11.19 19.25
CA ASP A 794 8.02 -10.68 19.13
C ASP A 794 7.14 -11.33 20.19
N GLU A 795 6.54 -10.52 21.06
CA GLU A 795 5.64 -11.00 22.11
C GLU A 795 4.30 -11.52 21.55
N ASN A 796 3.91 -11.12 20.33
CA ASN A 796 2.64 -11.51 19.69
C ASN A 796 2.70 -12.93 19.11
N THR A 797 3.60 -13.19 18.18
CA THR A 797 3.86 -14.55 17.64
C THR A 797 4.61 -15.45 18.64
N ARG A 798 5.27 -14.86 19.64
CA ARG A 798 6.15 -15.53 20.63
C ARG A 798 7.39 -16.18 20.01
N GLN A 799 7.88 -15.61 18.91
CA GLN A 799 9.02 -16.11 18.14
C GLN A 799 10.16 -15.09 18.05
N TRP A 800 11.37 -15.59 17.78
CA TRP A 800 12.52 -14.75 17.45
C TRP A 800 12.50 -14.45 15.95
N TRP A 801 12.15 -13.22 15.57
CA TRP A 801 12.28 -12.76 14.20
C TRP A 801 13.75 -12.41 13.94
N MET A 802 14.34 -12.99 12.89
CA MET A 802 15.70 -12.70 12.42
C MET A 802 15.62 -12.11 11.00
N PRO A 803 16.46 -11.12 10.65
CA PRO A 803 16.45 -10.52 9.33
C PRO A 803 16.65 -11.56 8.22
N ASP A 804 15.82 -11.46 7.19
CA ASP A 804 15.87 -12.32 6.01
C ASP A 804 16.95 -11.87 5.00
N THR A 805 17.25 -10.56 4.96
CA THR A 805 18.38 -9.95 4.24
C THR A 805 19.05 -8.86 5.12
N GLY A 806 20.01 -8.10 4.57
CA GLY A 806 20.47 -6.84 5.14
C GLY A 806 19.42 -5.74 4.91
N GLY A 807 19.82 -4.55 4.47
CA GLY A 807 18.96 -3.82 3.53
C GLY A 807 18.98 -4.60 2.20
N ALA A 808 19.76 -4.12 1.25
CA ALA A 808 20.01 -4.83 0.01
C ALA A 808 20.46 -6.29 0.19
N ASN A 809 20.01 -7.15 -0.72
CA ASN A 809 20.54 -8.49 -0.93
C ASN A 809 21.87 -8.41 -1.71
N VAL A 810 22.91 -7.89 -1.04
CA VAL A 810 24.27 -7.76 -1.59
C VAL A 810 24.82 -9.07 -2.20
N PRO A 811 24.56 -10.28 -1.66
CA PRO A 811 24.90 -11.53 -2.34
C PRO A 811 24.31 -11.66 -3.76
N ALA A 812 23.04 -11.27 -3.97
CA ALA A 812 22.41 -11.30 -5.28
C ALA A 812 22.93 -10.20 -6.22
N LEU A 813 23.19 -8.99 -5.70
CA LEU A 813 23.89 -7.92 -6.44
C LEU A 813 25.29 -8.36 -6.90
N ASN A 814 26.03 -9.08 -6.06
CA ASN A 814 27.31 -9.67 -6.45
C ASN A 814 27.15 -10.73 -7.55
N ASP A 815 26.10 -11.55 -7.49
CA ASP A 815 25.78 -12.54 -8.51
C ASP A 815 25.48 -11.88 -9.88
N LEU A 816 24.77 -10.74 -9.86
CA LEU A 816 24.43 -9.89 -11.01
C LEU A 816 25.66 -9.18 -11.59
N LEU A 817 26.46 -8.53 -10.75
CA LEU A 817 27.56 -7.65 -11.16
C LEU A 817 28.89 -8.37 -11.41
N ARG A 818 29.02 -9.64 -10.99
CA ARG A 818 30.17 -10.53 -11.27
C ARG A 818 30.58 -10.54 -12.74
N GLY A 819 29.62 -10.49 -13.67
CA GLY A 819 29.88 -10.47 -15.12
C GLY A 819 30.68 -9.27 -15.61
N PHE A 820 30.81 -8.22 -14.79
CA PHE A 820 31.58 -7.01 -15.04
C PHE A 820 32.78 -6.86 -14.10
N GLY A 821 33.14 -7.89 -13.32
CA GLY A 821 34.28 -7.85 -12.39
C GLY A 821 34.07 -6.97 -11.15
N ILE A 822 32.82 -6.63 -10.83
CA ILE A 822 32.44 -5.76 -9.71
C ILE A 822 31.92 -6.62 -8.54
N ALA A 823 32.27 -6.27 -7.30
CA ALA A 823 31.69 -6.85 -6.09
C ALA A 823 31.70 -5.91 -4.87
N LEU A 824 30.67 -6.05 -4.04
CA LEU A 824 30.47 -5.45 -2.72
C LEU A 824 30.86 -6.43 -1.59
N GLY A 825 31.32 -5.88 -0.46
CA GLY A 825 31.73 -6.61 0.74
C GLY A 825 30.64 -6.71 1.81
N ASP A 826 31.01 -7.23 2.99
CA ASP A 826 30.13 -7.30 4.17
C ASP A 826 30.41 -6.20 5.21
N ARG A 827 31.28 -5.22 4.92
CA ARG A 827 31.52 -4.09 5.82
C ARG A 827 30.34 -3.13 5.78
N VAL A 828 29.78 -2.87 6.96
CA VAL A 828 28.77 -1.81 7.17
C VAL A 828 29.51 -0.53 7.54
N ALA A 829 29.57 0.41 6.62
CA ALA A 829 30.32 1.66 6.74
C ALA A 829 29.39 2.83 7.13
N ASP A 830 29.90 3.76 7.93
CA ASP A 830 29.09 4.85 8.47
C ASP A 830 29.85 6.20 8.57
N GLY A 831 29.13 7.28 8.31
CA GLY A 831 29.45 8.62 8.84
C GLY A 831 29.61 9.73 7.81
N TYR A 832 29.83 10.95 8.32
CA TYR A 832 30.08 12.13 7.48
C TYR A 832 31.39 12.04 6.70
N PHE A 833 31.31 12.43 5.42
CA PHE A 833 32.42 12.61 4.48
C PHE A 833 32.10 13.74 3.49
N ASP A 834 33.13 14.31 2.85
CA ASP A 834 32.95 15.41 1.88
C ASP A 834 33.30 14.96 0.46
N MET A 835 32.47 15.29 -0.53
CA MET A 835 32.82 15.28 -1.96
C MET A 835 32.99 16.72 -2.44
N ARG A 836 34.22 17.23 -2.22
CA ARG A 836 34.56 18.66 -2.30
C ARG A 836 33.57 19.46 -1.45
N ASP A 837 32.78 20.33 -2.07
CA ASP A 837 31.88 21.28 -1.42
C ASP A 837 30.59 20.63 -0.89
N HIS A 838 30.31 19.38 -1.33
CA HIS A 838 29.16 18.60 -0.90
C HIS A 838 29.51 17.72 0.30
N ARG A 839 29.20 18.22 1.51
CA ARG A 839 29.21 17.40 2.72
C ARG A 839 28.05 16.40 2.70
N MET A 840 28.40 15.13 2.61
CA MET A 840 27.51 13.98 2.63
C MET A 840 27.55 13.23 3.96
N TYR A 841 26.62 12.30 4.10
CA TYR A 841 26.65 11.22 5.08
C TYR A 841 26.66 9.88 4.33
N TYR A 842 27.28 8.86 4.91
CA TYR A 842 27.14 7.46 4.48
C TYR A 842 26.33 6.75 5.56
N ALA A 843 25.08 6.38 5.27
CA ALA A 843 24.17 5.81 6.24
C ALA A 843 24.23 4.29 6.20
N SER A 844 25.03 3.70 7.10
CA SER A 844 25.10 2.25 7.27
C SER A 844 25.32 1.46 5.95
N GLY A 845 25.99 2.00 4.93
CA GLY A 845 26.07 1.38 3.61
C GLY A 845 27.11 0.26 3.46
N ALA A 846 27.01 -0.54 2.39
CA ALA A 846 28.01 -1.52 1.99
C ALA A 846 29.27 -0.87 1.38
N ASN A 847 30.39 -1.60 1.39
CA ASN A 847 31.64 -1.18 0.72
C ASN A 847 31.89 -1.93 -0.60
N ILE A 848 32.57 -1.29 -1.55
CA ILE A 848 33.11 -1.96 -2.74
C ILE A 848 34.37 -2.75 -2.33
N VAL A 849 34.47 -4.02 -2.74
CA VAL A 849 35.64 -4.90 -2.52
C VAL A 849 36.29 -5.39 -3.81
N ARG A 850 35.63 -5.22 -4.97
CA ARG A 850 36.22 -5.49 -6.28
C ARG A 850 35.65 -4.55 -7.33
N PHE A 851 36.52 -3.99 -8.16
CA PHE A 851 36.16 -3.12 -9.28
C PHE A 851 37.25 -3.20 -10.38
N PRO A 852 36.92 -3.22 -11.68
CA PRO A 852 37.93 -3.37 -12.73
C PRO A 852 38.85 -2.14 -12.85
N VAL A 853 40.16 -2.33 -12.75
CA VAL A 853 41.16 -1.24 -12.90
C VAL A 853 41.51 -1.04 -14.38
N GLY A 854 41.48 0.21 -14.85
CA GLY A 854 41.84 0.56 -16.24
C GLY A 854 41.50 2.00 -16.64
N GLU A 855 41.80 2.35 -17.89
CA GLU A 855 41.33 3.60 -18.48
C GLU A 855 39.79 3.62 -18.56
N GLY A 856 39.16 4.72 -18.14
CA GLY A 856 37.70 4.83 -18.06
C GLY A 856 37.08 4.32 -16.76
N THR A 857 37.88 3.78 -15.83
CA THR A 857 37.45 3.47 -14.45
C THR A 857 37.66 4.67 -13.52
N ILE A 858 36.71 4.89 -12.62
CA ILE A 858 36.87 5.69 -11.41
C ILE A 858 36.49 4.87 -10.19
N VAL A 859 37.27 4.99 -9.11
CA VAL A 859 36.92 4.54 -7.77
C VAL A 859 37.18 5.68 -6.79
N VAL A 860 36.21 5.94 -5.90
CA VAL A 860 36.31 6.97 -4.86
C VAL A 860 36.20 6.32 -3.49
N GLU A 861 37.13 6.69 -2.61
CA GLU A 861 37.26 6.15 -1.26
C GLU A 861 37.11 7.25 -0.21
N ARG A 862 36.61 6.89 0.98
CA ARG A 862 36.48 7.80 2.14
C ARG A 862 36.79 7.10 3.46
N GLU A 863 37.17 7.88 4.46
CA GLU A 863 37.42 7.40 5.82
C GLU A 863 36.13 7.33 6.62
N LEU A 864 35.54 6.13 6.69
CA LEU A 864 34.27 5.86 7.36
C LEU A 864 34.46 4.94 8.57
N LEU A 865 33.52 4.97 9.52
CA LEU A 865 33.51 4.05 10.66
C LEU A 865 32.96 2.68 10.24
N ASP A 866 33.40 1.63 10.92
CA ASP A 866 32.85 0.29 10.78
C ASP A 866 31.72 0.10 11.82
N GLU A 867 30.49 0.40 11.40
CA GLU A 867 29.31 0.25 12.25
C GLU A 867 29.00 -1.22 12.52
N GLY A 868 29.34 -2.12 11.58
CA GLY A 868 29.22 -3.56 11.76
C GLY A 868 30.08 -4.08 12.92
N LEU A 869 31.33 -3.63 13.02
CA LEU A 869 32.20 -3.87 14.18
C LEU A 869 31.72 -3.16 15.45
N THR A 870 31.05 -2.01 15.34
CA THR A 870 30.47 -1.30 16.50
C THR A 870 29.28 -2.06 17.08
N ILE A 871 28.37 -2.56 16.25
CA ILE A 871 27.21 -3.37 16.65
C ILE A 871 27.66 -4.74 17.15
N THR A 872 28.68 -5.35 16.55
CA THR A 872 29.13 -6.71 16.91
C THR A 872 30.16 -6.77 18.03
N GLN A 873 30.97 -5.74 18.24
CA GLN A 873 32.12 -5.74 19.17
C GLN A 873 32.30 -4.36 19.86
N PRO A 874 31.27 -3.80 20.52
CA PRO A 874 31.24 -2.41 21.00
C PRO A 874 32.40 -2.05 21.94
N ASP A 875 32.82 -2.97 22.80
CA ASP A 875 33.84 -2.75 23.83
C ASP A 875 35.29 -2.74 23.30
N LYS A 876 35.51 -3.10 22.03
CA LYS A 876 36.86 -3.13 21.45
C LYS A 876 37.24 -1.77 20.84
N PRO A 877 38.46 -1.24 21.06
CA PRO A 877 38.86 0.06 20.51
C PRO A 877 38.84 0.13 18.97
N ARG A 878 38.87 -1.01 18.27
CA ARG A 878 38.71 -1.07 16.80
C ARG A 878 37.35 -0.60 16.29
N SER A 879 36.29 -0.58 17.10
CA SER A 879 34.98 -0.05 16.69
C SER A 879 34.99 1.47 16.42
N LYS A 880 35.99 2.19 16.92
CA LYS A 880 36.09 3.66 16.83
C LYS A 880 37.16 4.13 15.84
N VAL A 881 37.74 3.21 15.06
CA VAL A 881 38.76 3.51 14.06
C VAL A 881 38.07 3.74 12.72
N ARG A 882 38.25 4.92 12.12
CA ARG A 882 37.87 5.14 10.72
C ARG A 882 38.80 4.36 9.80
N THR A 883 38.23 3.75 8.76
CA THR A 883 38.96 3.01 7.74
C THR A 883 38.66 3.56 6.36
N ARG A 884 39.69 3.67 5.52
CA ARG A 884 39.54 4.01 4.11
C ARG A 884 38.71 2.92 3.42
N THR A 885 37.63 3.33 2.78
CA THR A 885 36.54 2.47 2.30
C THR A 885 36.10 2.96 0.93
N ALA A 886 36.09 2.08 -0.08
CA ALA A 886 35.58 2.40 -1.42
C ALA A 886 34.04 2.43 -1.41
N ILE A 887 33.47 3.57 -1.83
CA ILE A 887 32.02 3.86 -1.71
C ILE A 887 31.34 4.12 -3.06
N LEU A 888 32.11 4.56 -4.07
CA LEU A 888 31.61 4.83 -5.42
C LEU A 888 32.56 4.23 -6.46
N GLY A 889 32.01 3.50 -7.42
CA GLY A 889 32.71 3.00 -8.59
C GLY A 889 31.97 3.37 -9.87
N MET A 890 32.72 3.77 -10.92
CA MET A 890 32.19 4.10 -12.24
C MET A 890 33.02 3.40 -13.32
N LEU A 891 32.36 2.68 -14.23
CA LEU A 891 32.97 1.83 -15.24
C LEU A 891 32.39 2.13 -16.63
N GLN A 892 33.26 2.49 -17.58
CA GLN A 892 32.97 2.34 -19.00
C GLN A 892 33.11 0.86 -19.37
N THR A 893 32.06 0.21 -19.87
CA THR A 893 32.20 -1.16 -20.38
C THR A 893 32.67 -1.17 -21.83
N ASP A 894 33.52 -2.13 -22.18
CA ASP A 894 33.80 -2.51 -23.57
C ASP A 894 34.12 -4.01 -23.65
N ARG A 895 34.15 -4.57 -24.87
CA ARG A 895 34.41 -6.00 -25.08
C ARG A 895 35.84 -6.44 -24.74
N ARG A 896 36.83 -5.52 -24.69
CA ARG A 896 38.23 -5.78 -24.30
C ARG A 896 38.41 -5.83 -22.78
N VAL A 897 37.71 -4.97 -22.04
CA VAL A 897 37.59 -5.05 -20.57
C VAL A 897 36.94 -6.37 -20.19
N TYR A 898 35.80 -6.72 -20.82
CA TYR A 898 35.13 -8.00 -20.58
C TYR A 898 36.02 -9.21 -20.91
N ALA A 899 36.76 -9.19 -22.03
CA ALA A 899 37.70 -10.26 -22.38
C ALA A 899 38.85 -10.41 -21.36
N ARG A 900 39.33 -9.31 -20.75
CA ARG A 900 40.36 -9.31 -19.69
C ARG A 900 39.83 -9.76 -18.32
N LEU A 901 38.51 -9.77 -18.12
CA LEU A 901 37.85 -10.19 -16.88
C LEU A 901 37.44 -11.67 -16.88
N GLN A 902 37.53 -12.36 -18.01
CA GLN A 902 37.39 -13.82 -18.02
C GLN A 902 38.66 -14.45 -17.45
N PRO A 903 38.56 -15.49 -16.60
CA PRO A 903 39.69 -16.37 -16.34
C PRO A 903 40.20 -16.91 -17.67
N ALA A 904 41.52 -17.02 -17.84
CA ALA A 904 42.06 -17.83 -18.91
C ALA A 904 41.49 -19.25 -18.73
N THR A 905 40.74 -19.73 -19.72
CA THR A 905 40.26 -21.11 -19.72
C THR A 905 41.46 -22.03 -19.60
N PRO A 906 41.46 -23.02 -18.69
CA PRO A 906 42.32 -24.18 -18.88
C PRO A 906 42.13 -24.67 -20.32
N ASN A 907 43.21 -25.02 -21.02
CA ASN A 907 43.09 -25.63 -22.34
C ASN A 907 42.10 -26.81 -22.24
N PRO A 908 41.21 -27.02 -23.22
CA PRO A 908 40.39 -28.22 -23.23
C PRO A 908 41.34 -29.42 -23.21
N GLU A 909 41.29 -30.21 -22.13
CA GLU A 909 42.06 -31.43 -22.06
C GLU A 909 41.63 -32.33 -23.23
N GLY A 910 42.59 -32.75 -24.04
CA GLY A 910 42.33 -33.66 -25.14
C GLY A 910 41.69 -34.94 -24.59
N PRO A 911 40.80 -35.60 -25.35
CA PRO A 911 39.88 -36.61 -24.81
C PRO A 911 40.63 -37.75 -24.12
N SER A 912 40.63 -37.69 -22.78
CA SER A 912 40.90 -38.85 -21.93
C SER A 912 39.83 -39.91 -22.21
N PRO A 913 40.20 -41.21 -22.17
CA PRO A 913 39.29 -42.27 -22.57
C PRO A 913 38.10 -42.39 -21.61
N PRO A 914 36.95 -42.89 -22.07
CA PRO A 914 35.81 -43.14 -21.19
C PRO A 914 36.12 -44.31 -20.25
N ASP A 915 36.23 -44.02 -18.96
CA ASP A 915 36.12 -45.05 -17.92
C ASP A 915 34.66 -45.53 -17.82
N GLU A 916 34.48 -46.85 -17.67
CA GLU A 916 33.16 -47.46 -17.53
C GLU A 916 32.58 -47.28 -16.11
N LEU A 917 31.25 -47.32 -16.01
CA LEU A 917 30.55 -47.39 -14.73
C LEU A 917 30.89 -48.71 -13.99
N PRO A 918 30.84 -48.74 -12.65
CA PRO A 918 31.02 -49.98 -11.91
C PRO A 918 29.86 -50.94 -12.15
N ASP A 919 30.10 -52.25 -12.04
CA ASP A 919 29.38 -53.04 -11.05
C ASP A 919 30.04 -54.42 -10.78
N GLU A 920 29.81 -54.87 -9.54
CA GLU A 920 29.86 -56.23 -8.96
C GLU A 920 31.07 -57.19 -9.17
N VAL A 921 31.40 -57.87 -8.07
CA VAL A 921 32.34 -59.00 -8.00
C VAL A 921 31.55 -60.28 -7.74
N GLU A 922 31.53 -61.20 -8.70
CA GLU A 922 31.14 -62.61 -8.46
C GLU A 922 32.33 -63.46 -7.96
N GLU A 923 32.04 -64.64 -7.41
CA GLU A 923 33.00 -65.47 -6.67
C GLU A 923 34.05 -66.19 -7.53
N ASP A 924 35.33 -66.02 -7.14
CA ASP A 924 36.56 -66.81 -7.37
C ASP A 924 36.81 -67.56 -8.72
N GLY A 925 38.05 -67.40 -9.25
CA GLY A 925 38.64 -68.43 -10.13
C GLY A 925 39.09 -68.06 -11.56
N ARG A 926 40.14 -67.23 -11.70
CA ARG A 926 41.13 -67.18 -12.82
C ARG A 926 40.74 -67.63 -14.26
N LYS A 927 40.83 -66.64 -15.19
CA LYS A 927 41.36 -66.67 -16.59
C LYS A 927 40.45 -66.96 -17.82
N ILE A 928 40.30 -65.89 -18.63
CA ILE A 928 40.53 -65.78 -20.11
C ILE A 928 39.63 -66.57 -21.10
N GLY A 929 38.95 -65.87 -22.03
CA GLY A 929 38.63 -66.44 -23.36
C GLY A 929 37.61 -65.77 -24.31
N ARG A 930 38.07 -64.84 -25.18
CA ARG A 930 37.69 -64.56 -26.61
C ARG A 930 36.22 -64.49 -27.14
N GLU A 931 36.05 -63.59 -28.14
CA GLU A 931 35.04 -63.55 -29.24
C GLU A 931 33.58 -63.13 -28.85
N ALA A 932 32.90 -62.14 -29.46
CA ALA A 932 32.41 -61.88 -30.85
C ALA A 932 31.02 -62.54 -31.13
N ILE A 933 30.06 -62.07 -31.98
CA ILE A 933 30.09 -61.18 -33.17
C ILE A 933 28.67 -60.70 -33.67
N ILE A 934 28.52 -59.45 -34.18
CA ILE A 934 27.63 -58.91 -35.28
C ILE A 934 26.08 -59.18 -35.38
N ASN A 935 25.23 -58.10 -35.49
CA ASN A 935 24.40 -57.75 -36.70
C ASN A 935 23.47 -56.49 -36.65
N LYS A 936 23.68 -55.54 -37.59
CA LYS A 936 22.76 -54.86 -38.57
C LYS A 936 21.28 -54.47 -38.21
N ARG A 937 20.64 -53.45 -38.81
CA ARG A 937 20.72 -52.89 -40.20
C ARG A 937 19.98 -51.53 -40.41
N MET A 938 20.36 -50.78 -41.46
CA MET A 938 19.62 -49.67 -42.15
C MET A 938 19.44 -48.32 -41.40
N LEU A 939 19.27 -47.13 -42.02
CA LEU A 939 19.71 -46.39 -43.25
C LEU A 939 18.88 -45.05 -43.29
N LEU A 940 19.11 -43.94 -44.00
CA LEU A 940 19.97 -43.41 -45.10
C LEU A 940 20.34 -41.93 -44.71
N SER A 941 21.58 -41.43 -44.88
CA SER A 941 22.10 -40.52 -45.95
C SER A 941 21.42 -39.13 -46.12
N ALA A 942 22.12 -38.04 -46.48
CA ALA A 942 23.46 -37.93 -47.10
C ALA A 942 24.17 -36.57 -46.87
N ALA A 943 25.51 -36.59 -46.96
CA ALA A 943 26.49 -35.60 -47.50
C ALA A 943 26.31 -34.08 -47.28
N GLY A 944 27.36 -33.27 -47.10
CA GLY A 944 28.84 -33.45 -47.19
C GLY A 944 29.46 -32.13 -47.72
N GLY A 945 30.75 -31.80 -47.62
CA GLY A 945 31.98 -32.41 -47.08
C GLY A 945 33.19 -31.55 -47.55
N GLY A 946 34.45 -31.87 -47.21
CA GLY A 946 35.63 -31.26 -47.87
C GLY A 946 36.47 -30.25 -47.07
N ASP A 947 36.97 -30.65 -45.90
CA ASP A 947 38.35 -31.14 -45.75
C ASP A 947 39.54 -30.33 -46.37
N VAL A 948 40.50 -29.94 -45.48
CA VAL A 948 41.88 -30.52 -45.37
C VAL A 948 43.17 -29.68 -45.62
N GLU A 949 44.19 -30.06 -44.82
CA GLU A 949 45.68 -29.94 -44.90
C GLU A 949 46.46 -28.69 -44.39
N GLU A 950 47.08 -28.90 -43.20
CA GLU A 950 48.52 -28.76 -42.83
C GLU A 950 49.25 -27.39 -42.75
N ASP A 951 49.64 -27.01 -41.51
CA ASP A 951 51.00 -27.10 -40.91
C ASP A 951 52.24 -26.64 -41.75
N GLU A 952 53.36 -26.13 -41.21
CA GLU A 952 54.07 -26.46 -39.96
C GLU A 952 55.08 -25.35 -39.48
N GLU A 953 55.72 -25.59 -38.32
CA GLU A 953 56.97 -25.05 -37.72
C GLU A 953 57.30 -23.54 -37.49
N ILE A 954 57.51 -23.28 -36.19
CA ILE A 954 58.30 -22.22 -35.50
C ILE A 954 59.82 -22.48 -35.70
N PRO A 955 60.79 -21.53 -35.54
CA PRO A 955 61.08 -20.88 -34.24
C PRO A 955 61.75 -19.47 -34.23
N ASN A 956 61.89 -18.93 -33.00
CA ASN A 956 62.92 -18.03 -32.43
C ASN A 956 64.07 -17.51 -33.32
N ASP A 957 64.55 -16.27 -33.15
CA ASP A 957 65.25 -15.84 -31.92
C ASP A 957 65.09 -14.34 -31.56
N GLY A 958 65.51 -13.98 -30.34
CA GLY A 958 65.37 -12.64 -29.76
C GLY A 958 66.56 -11.69 -30.01
N GLY A 959 66.44 -10.46 -29.48
CA GLY A 959 67.49 -9.44 -29.57
C GLY A 959 67.13 -8.15 -28.85
N GLU A 960 67.53 -8.02 -27.59
CA GLU A 960 67.50 -6.74 -26.87
C GLU A 960 68.51 -5.75 -27.46
N LEU A 961 68.22 -4.44 -27.36
CA LEU A 961 68.99 -3.49 -26.54
C LEU A 961 68.61 -2.03 -26.84
N ASN A 962 68.38 -1.24 -25.78
CA ASN A 962 68.99 0.08 -25.49
C ASN A 962 69.33 1.04 -26.67
N ARG A 963 69.06 2.35 -26.63
CA ARG A 963 69.17 3.25 -25.45
C ARG A 963 68.82 4.73 -25.77
N ASP A 964 68.74 5.51 -24.69
CA ASP A 964 69.17 6.93 -24.54
C ASP A 964 68.43 8.13 -25.18
N ASP A 965 68.42 9.18 -24.35
CA ASP A 965 68.55 10.62 -24.62
C ASP A 965 67.39 11.56 -25.08
N ALA A 966 66.70 12.08 -24.04
CA ALA A 966 67.01 13.38 -23.42
C ALA A 966 66.28 14.69 -23.79
N ALA A 967 65.86 15.36 -22.71
CA ALA A 967 66.11 16.77 -22.35
C ALA A 967 65.05 17.88 -22.57
N ASN A 968 64.78 18.54 -21.43
CA ASN A 968 64.70 20.01 -21.24
C ASN A 968 63.44 20.80 -21.71
N ARG A 969 63.00 21.88 -21.01
CA ARG A 969 63.19 22.37 -19.62
C ARG A 969 62.40 23.69 -19.40
N VAL A 970 62.09 24.05 -18.13
CA VAL A 970 61.75 25.40 -17.57
C VAL A 970 60.55 26.20 -18.17
N ASP A 971 59.87 27.12 -17.46
CA ASP A 971 59.80 27.36 -16.00
C ASP A 971 58.45 27.92 -15.50
N ALA A 972 58.37 28.02 -14.17
CA ALA A 972 57.33 28.54 -13.28
C ALA A 972 56.77 29.96 -13.51
N GLY A 973 55.66 30.24 -12.80
CA GLY A 973 55.08 31.56 -12.51
C GLY A 973 53.99 31.41 -11.41
N GLU A 974 53.89 32.36 -10.47
CA GLU A 974 53.20 32.17 -9.17
C GLU A 974 51.80 32.84 -9.04
N GLU A 975 51.15 32.59 -7.89
CA GLU A 975 49.85 33.06 -7.37
C GLU A 975 49.80 34.62 -7.06
N PRO A 976 48.73 35.27 -6.50
CA PRO A 976 47.55 34.72 -5.80
C PRO A 976 46.16 35.45 -5.88
N LEU A 977 45.14 34.71 -5.39
CA LEU A 977 43.94 35.08 -4.58
C LEU A 977 43.30 36.49 -4.66
N LEU A 978 41.98 36.57 -4.96
CA LEU A 978 40.91 36.79 -3.96
C LEU A 978 39.47 36.80 -4.56
N GLU A 979 38.47 36.82 -3.66
CA GLU A 979 36.98 36.77 -3.80
C GLU A 979 36.38 37.83 -4.76
N ASP A 980 35.19 37.68 -5.38
CA ASP A 980 33.84 37.60 -4.75
C ASP A 980 32.69 37.24 -5.75
N ASP A 981 31.44 37.16 -5.28
CA ASP A 981 30.22 36.62 -5.94
C ASP A 981 29.73 37.30 -7.26
N ARG A 982 29.51 36.47 -8.31
CA ARG A 982 28.26 36.27 -9.12
C ARG A 982 28.53 35.76 -10.54
N ASP A 983 27.75 34.77 -10.99
CA ASP A 983 26.79 34.93 -12.10
C ASP A 983 26.02 33.63 -12.39
N VAL A 984 24.70 33.74 -12.64
CA VAL A 984 23.80 32.62 -12.94
C VAL A 984 22.93 33.00 -14.13
N ASP A 985 23.42 32.84 -15.38
CA ASP A 985 22.56 32.83 -16.59
C ASP A 985 23.17 32.38 -17.96
N ASP A 986 24.31 31.65 -18.04
CA ASP A 986 24.97 31.38 -19.35
C ASP A 986 24.81 29.96 -19.96
N LEU A 987 24.40 28.94 -19.19
CA LEU A 987 24.32 27.56 -19.74
C LEU A 987 23.27 27.42 -20.87
N GLY A 988 22.21 28.23 -20.84
CA GLY A 988 21.16 28.26 -21.85
C GLY A 988 21.56 28.91 -23.17
N GLN A 989 22.61 29.75 -23.19
CA GLN A 989 23.02 30.50 -24.37
C GLN A 989 24.13 29.77 -25.15
N LEU A 990 25.14 29.21 -24.46
CA LEU A 990 26.20 28.37 -25.03
C LEU A 990 25.68 27.18 -25.86
N LEU A 991 24.55 26.57 -25.47
CA LEU A 991 23.92 25.46 -26.19
C LEU A 991 23.22 25.90 -27.51
N ARG A 992 22.79 27.16 -27.60
CA ARG A 992 22.10 27.73 -28.78
C ARG A 992 23.08 28.21 -29.87
N GLU A 993 24.32 28.50 -29.51
CA GLU A 993 25.35 28.89 -30.48
C GLU A 993 26.02 27.66 -31.12
N ARG A 994 26.37 26.65 -30.32
CA ARG A 994 27.00 25.41 -30.82
C ARG A 994 26.13 24.64 -31.81
N THR A 995 24.80 24.76 -31.73
CA THR A 995 23.86 24.13 -32.67
C THR A 995 23.79 24.79 -34.06
N LYS A 996 24.37 25.99 -34.25
CA LYS A 996 24.46 26.63 -35.58
C LYS A 996 25.72 26.27 -36.37
N ALA A 997 26.81 25.87 -35.70
CA ALA A 997 28.10 25.60 -36.34
C ALA A 997 28.09 24.33 -37.24
N ALA A 998 27.18 23.38 -37.00
CA ALA A 998 27.14 22.07 -37.66
C ALA A 998 26.64 22.08 -39.13
N LYS A 999 26.68 23.22 -39.84
CA LYS A 999 26.07 23.37 -41.17
C LYS A 999 26.96 23.97 -42.29
N GLN A 1000 28.28 23.95 -42.13
CA GLN A 1000 29.22 24.25 -43.22
C GLN A 1000 30.52 23.43 -43.11
N HIS A 1001 30.58 22.31 -43.85
CA HIS A 1001 31.76 21.85 -44.62
C HIS A 1001 31.40 20.55 -45.35
N ASN A 1002 31.50 20.53 -46.68
CA ASN A 1002 31.20 19.32 -47.47
C ASN A 1002 31.92 19.33 -48.84
N SER A 1003 33.14 18.80 -48.91
CA SER A 1003 33.81 18.46 -50.18
C SER A 1003 35.06 17.58 -49.99
N THR A 1004 34.97 16.34 -50.50
CA THR A 1004 36.06 15.56 -51.15
C THR A 1004 37.46 15.47 -50.51
N ALA A 1005 37.74 14.30 -49.91
CA ALA A 1005 39.03 13.61 -50.02
C ALA A 1005 38.81 12.08 -50.06
N THR A 1006 39.74 11.31 -50.62
CA THR A 1006 39.56 9.88 -50.95
C THR A 1006 39.78 8.90 -49.80
N ARG A 1007 39.12 7.73 -49.90
CA ARG A 1007 39.23 6.60 -48.97
C ARG A 1007 40.66 6.02 -48.89
N THR A 1008 41.13 5.79 -47.67
CA THR A 1008 41.87 4.59 -47.29
C THR A 1008 41.09 3.90 -46.16
N ALA A 1009 40.87 2.60 -46.25
CA ALA A 1009 40.08 1.87 -45.26
C ALA A 1009 40.99 1.32 -44.14
N SER A 1010 40.82 1.85 -42.93
CA SER A 1010 41.39 1.29 -41.69
C SER A 1010 40.38 1.49 -40.56
N SER A 1011 40.36 0.56 -39.60
CA SER A 1011 39.53 0.52 -38.38
C SER A 1011 38.09 1.08 -38.44
N ARG A 1012 37.10 0.20 -38.23
CA ARG A 1012 35.82 0.68 -37.64
C ARG A 1012 36.13 1.31 -36.28
N PRO A 1013 35.53 2.45 -35.90
CA PRO A 1013 35.60 2.92 -34.53
C PRO A 1013 34.98 1.85 -33.62
N GLU A 1014 35.65 1.52 -32.51
CA GLU A 1014 35.17 0.50 -31.59
C GLU A 1014 33.92 1.00 -30.85
N VAL A 1015 32.88 0.18 -30.86
CA VAL A 1015 31.62 0.49 -30.17
C VAL A 1015 31.83 0.23 -28.68
N ALA A 1016 32.05 1.31 -27.92
CA ALA A 1016 32.00 1.25 -26.46
C ALA A 1016 30.61 0.80 -26.01
N GLY A 1017 30.56 -0.03 -24.97
CA GLY A 1017 29.32 -0.51 -24.36
C GLY A 1017 28.67 0.55 -23.47
N GLY A 1018 27.66 0.12 -22.73
CA GLY A 1018 27.03 0.91 -21.68
C GLY A 1018 27.96 1.21 -20.50
N ARG A 1019 27.45 1.94 -19.52
CA ARG A 1019 28.19 2.38 -18.33
C ARG A 1019 27.58 1.77 -17.08
N ILE A 1020 28.41 1.46 -16.10
CA ILE A 1020 27.95 1.02 -14.78
C ILE A 1020 28.43 2.04 -13.75
N ALA A 1021 27.50 2.53 -12.93
CA ALA A 1021 27.82 3.24 -11.70
C ALA A 1021 27.29 2.43 -10.50
N LEU A 1022 28.07 2.35 -9.44
CA LEU A 1022 27.73 1.65 -8.20
C LEU A 1022 28.07 2.55 -7.01
N TYR A 1023 27.08 2.88 -6.20
CA TYR A 1023 27.21 3.53 -4.91
C TYR A 1023 26.60 2.61 -3.83
N GLY A 1024 27.24 2.49 -2.67
CA GLY A 1024 26.92 1.45 -1.68
C GLY A 1024 25.99 1.88 -0.53
N ASP A 1025 25.27 2.99 -0.67
CA ASP A 1025 24.31 3.51 0.31
C ASP A 1025 23.08 4.08 -0.45
N SER A 1026 21.88 3.57 -0.20
CA SER A 1026 20.64 3.99 -0.88
C SER A 1026 19.86 5.06 -0.11
N ASN A 1027 20.02 5.12 1.21
CA ASN A 1027 19.35 6.02 2.16
C ASN A 1027 19.33 7.49 1.69
N CYS A 1028 20.39 7.95 1.03
CA CYS A 1028 20.48 9.33 0.56
C CYS A 1028 19.55 9.67 -0.64
N LEU A 1029 18.86 8.68 -1.21
CA LEU A 1029 17.76 8.85 -2.17
C LEU A 1029 16.38 8.73 -1.52
N ASP A 1030 16.26 8.07 -0.37
CA ASP A 1030 15.00 7.90 0.34
C ASP A 1030 14.64 9.15 1.20
N SER A 1031 13.36 9.52 1.16
CA SER A 1031 12.76 10.60 1.92
C SER A 1031 12.45 10.22 3.39
N THR A 1032 12.67 8.97 3.84
CA THR A 1032 12.43 8.57 5.24
C THR A 1032 13.50 9.05 6.22
N HIS A 1033 14.75 9.15 5.77
CA HIS A 1033 15.88 9.54 6.61
C HIS A 1033 15.97 11.06 6.70
N LEU A 1034 16.24 11.58 7.91
CA LEU A 1034 16.28 13.02 8.20
C LEU A 1034 17.59 13.70 7.74
N GLU A 1035 18.15 13.23 6.63
CA GLU A 1035 19.48 13.58 6.14
C GLU A 1035 19.38 14.44 4.86
N LYS A 1036 20.53 14.85 4.29
CA LYS A 1036 20.55 15.66 3.07
C LYS A 1036 20.49 14.74 1.84
N PRO A 1037 19.51 14.91 0.93
CA PRO A 1037 19.40 14.05 -0.24
C PRO A 1037 20.59 14.21 -1.18
N CYS A 1038 21.04 13.10 -1.77
CA CYS A 1038 22.17 13.03 -2.68
C CYS A 1038 21.76 13.17 -4.16
N PHE A 1039 20.67 13.88 -4.46
CA PHE A 1039 20.15 14.00 -5.83
C PHE A 1039 21.17 14.61 -6.82
N TRP A 1040 22.09 15.47 -6.35
CA TRP A 1040 23.21 15.99 -7.15
C TRP A 1040 24.19 14.87 -7.59
N LEU A 1041 24.36 13.83 -6.77
CA LEU A 1041 25.17 12.67 -7.10
C LEU A 1041 24.44 11.83 -8.15
N LEU A 1042 23.14 11.59 -7.96
CA LEU A 1042 22.30 10.92 -8.97
C LEU A 1042 22.34 11.66 -10.32
N ASP A 1043 22.24 12.99 -10.34
CA ASP A 1043 22.41 13.81 -11.54
C ASP A 1043 23.80 13.64 -12.16
N SER A 1044 24.87 13.63 -11.35
CA SER A 1044 26.25 13.42 -11.82
C SER A 1044 26.47 12.03 -12.41
N LEU A 1045 25.84 11.00 -11.83
CA LEU A 1045 25.87 9.64 -12.35
C LEU A 1045 25.04 9.52 -13.64
N LEU A 1046 23.90 10.21 -13.74
CA LEU A 1046 23.09 10.27 -14.96
C LEU A 1046 23.79 11.04 -16.09
N GLU A 1047 24.45 12.17 -15.81
CA GLU A 1047 25.26 12.87 -16.81
C GLU A 1047 26.35 11.95 -17.35
N TYR A 1048 27.04 11.22 -16.47
CA TYR A 1048 28.02 10.22 -16.87
C TYR A 1048 27.38 9.11 -17.72
N THR A 1049 26.27 8.49 -17.27
CA THR A 1049 25.63 7.40 -18.01
C THR A 1049 25.14 7.80 -19.41
N MET A 1050 24.81 9.07 -19.59
CA MET A 1050 24.37 9.67 -20.86
C MET A 1050 25.53 10.07 -21.79
N THR A 1051 26.55 10.75 -21.28
CA THR A 1051 27.44 11.60 -22.12
C THR A 1051 28.90 11.16 -22.20
N ALA A 1052 29.33 10.22 -21.36
CA ALA A 1052 30.74 9.98 -21.03
C ALA A 1052 31.44 11.10 -20.26
N HIS A 1053 30.79 12.24 -20.01
CA HIS A 1053 31.36 13.28 -19.17
C HIS A 1053 31.37 12.81 -17.72
N VAL A 1054 32.57 12.60 -17.19
CA VAL A 1054 32.78 12.58 -15.75
C VAL A 1054 32.94 14.05 -15.34
N THR A 1055 32.03 14.53 -14.50
CA THR A 1055 32.13 15.87 -13.91
C THR A 1055 33.50 16.07 -13.26
N GLY A 1056 34.08 17.27 -13.36
CA GLY A 1056 35.39 17.57 -12.75
C GLY A 1056 35.45 17.20 -11.26
N LEU A 1057 34.31 17.35 -10.57
CA LEU A 1057 34.06 16.88 -9.21
C LEU A 1057 34.50 15.42 -8.97
N LEU A 1058 34.02 14.49 -9.79
CA LEU A 1058 34.28 13.04 -9.63
C LEU A 1058 35.63 12.63 -10.23
N ARG A 1059 36.09 13.32 -11.29
CA ARG A 1059 37.37 13.03 -11.94
C ARG A 1059 38.57 13.27 -11.01
N ASP A 1060 38.54 14.36 -10.26
CA ASP A 1060 39.65 14.76 -9.38
C ASP A 1060 39.66 14.00 -8.03
N LEU A 1061 38.57 13.28 -7.74
CA LEU A 1061 38.45 12.37 -6.59
C LEU A 1061 38.88 10.93 -6.91
N ASN A 1062 39.30 10.65 -8.15
CA ASN A 1062 39.61 9.30 -8.61
C ASN A 1062 40.96 8.78 -8.08
N VAL A 1063 40.94 7.65 -7.38
CA VAL A 1063 42.15 7.01 -6.81
C VAL A 1063 42.75 5.91 -7.71
N SER A 1064 42.38 5.81 -8.99
CA SER A 1064 42.90 4.79 -9.94
C SER A 1064 44.42 4.83 -10.23
N ARG A 1065 45.23 5.54 -9.43
CA ARG A 1065 46.70 5.47 -9.40
C ARG A 1065 47.28 4.68 -8.20
N GLN A 1066 46.45 4.13 -7.30
CA GLN A 1066 46.92 3.37 -6.12
C GLN A 1066 46.25 1.98 -5.93
N LEU A 1067 45.45 1.50 -6.89
CA LEU A 1067 44.76 0.20 -6.81
C LEU A 1067 45.66 -0.99 -7.22
N GLU A 1068 46.82 -1.14 -6.58
CA GLU A 1068 47.60 -2.39 -6.59
C GLU A 1068 47.19 -3.37 -5.47
N GLN A 1069 46.28 -2.97 -4.57
CA GLN A 1069 45.73 -3.81 -3.50
C GLN A 1069 44.20 -3.70 -3.41
N ILE A 1070 43.52 -4.10 -4.48
CA ILE A 1070 42.21 -4.73 -4.33
C ILE A 1070 42.48 -6.16 -3.84
N GLU A 1071 42.12 -6.45 -2.59
CA GLU A 1071 42.39 -7.75 -1.96
C GLU A 1071 41.70 -8.90 -2.74
N GLU A 1072 42.44 -9.60 -3.61
CA GLU A 1072 41.89 -10.73 -4.39
C GLU A 1072 41.31 -11.84 -3.50
N ASN A 1073 41.80 -11.94 -2.27
CA ASN A 1073 41.45 -12.91 -1.24
C ASN A 1073 40.26 -12.49 -0.32
N VAL A 1074 39.54 -11.39 -0.58
CA VAL A 1074 38.34 -11.08 0.22
C VAL A 1074 37.29 -12.17 0.03
N LYS A 1075 36.87 -12.77 1.14
CA LYS A 1075 35.67 -13.62 1.15
C LYS A 1075 34.43 -12.74 0.99
N LEU A 1076 33.80 -12.80 -0.19
CA LEU A 1076 32.55 -12.09 -0.48
C LEU A 1076 31.41 -12.48 0.48
N PRO A 1077 30.45 -11.58 0.76
CA PRO A 1077 29.24 -11.90 1.51
C PRO A 1077 28.48 -13.06 0.86
N GLN A 1078 27.93 -13.93 1.70
CA GLN A 1078 27.11 -15.08 1.30
C GLN A 1078 25.73 -14.99 1.98
N ARG A 1079 24.70 -15.50 1.28
CA ARG A 1079 23.34 -15.70 1.80
C ARG A 1079 23.37 -16.33 3.20
N MET A 1080 22.60 -15.79 4.15
CA MET A 1080 22.56 -16.31 5.52
C MET A 1080 22.03 -17.76 5.50
N PRO A 1081 22.75 -18.74 6.07
CA PRO A 1081 22.23 -20.09 6.18
C PRO A 1081 21.04 -20.12 7.14
N ASN A 1082 19.98 -20.84 6.75
CA ASN A 1082 18.75 -21.04 7.52
C ASN A 1082 17.93 -19.76 7.77
N ASN A 1083 17.85 -18.86 6.78
CA ASN A 1083 16.86 -17.76 6.75
C ASN A 1083 15.56 -18.16 6.02
N ASN A 1084 14.51 -17.37 6.20
CA ASN A 1084 13.16 -17.63 5.67
C ASN A 1084 12.90 -16.96 4.31
N LEU A 1085 13.81 -16.11 3.81
CA LEU A 1085 13.75 -15.42 2.51
C LEU A 1085 13.30 -16.31 1.32
N HIS A 1086 13.60 -17.61 1.36
CA HIS A 1086 13.16 -18.60 0.36
C HIS A 1086 11.64 -18.87 0.33
N LEU A 1087 10.90 -18.52 1.38
CA LEU A 1087 9.43 -18.60 1.47
C LEU A 1087 8.75 -17.44 0.72
N TYR A 1088 9.44 -16.31 0.59
CA TYR A 1088 8.87 -15.03 0.15
C TYR A 1088 9.39 -14.58 -1.21
N SER A 1089 10.63 -14.97 -1.52
CA SER A 1089 11.28 -14.72 -2.81
C SER A 1089 10.43 -15.22 -3.98
N LYS A 1090 10.28 -14.37 -4.99
CA LYS A 1090 9.72 -14.65 -6.32
C LYS A 1090 10.61 -15.63 -7.11
N VAL A 1091 11.88 -15.75 -6.73
CA VAL A 1091 12.94 -16.45 -7.49
C VAL A 1091 13.40 -17.75 -6.83
N LEU A 1092 13.32 -17.93 -5.52
CA LEU A 1092 13.77 -19.16 -4.82
C LEU A 1092 12.65 -20.20 -4.64
N VAL A 1093 12.97 -21.48 -4.76
CA VAL A 1093 12.01 -22.59 -4.59
C VAL A 1093 11.63 -22.75 -3.11
N PRO A 1094 10.32 -22.66 -2.76
CA PRO A 1094 9.85 -22.86 -1.39
C PRO A 1094 10.28 -24.22 -0.83
N HIS A 1095 10.51 -24.27 0.49
CA HIS A 1095 10.90 -25.48 1.23
C HIS A 1095 12.28 -26.06 0.85
N THR A 1096 13.10 -25.36 0.06
CA THR A 1096 14.51 -25.74 -0.20
C THR A 1096 15.47 -24.83 0.57
N THR A 1097 16.41 -25.42 1.30
CA THR A 1097 17.56 -24.71 1.91
C THR A 1097 18.79 -24.65 1.00
N THR A 1098 18.71 -25.27 -0.19
CA THR A 1098 19.78 -25.40 -1.18
C THR A 1098 20.02 -24.14 -2.02
N GLY A 1099 19.12 -23.15 -1.95
CA GLY A 1099 19.18 -21.95 -2.78
C GLY A 1099 18.75 -22.17 -4.23
N GLU A 1100 17.95 -23.22 -4.49
CA GLU A 1100 17.44 -23.54 -5.83
C GLU A 1100 16.55 -22.41 -6.36
N LYS A 1101 16.76 -22.02 -7.62
CA LYS A 1101 16.01 -20.95 -8.29
C LYS A 1101 14.90 -21.55 -9.16
N ARG A 1102 13.70 -20.97 -9.07
CA ARG A 1102 12.50 -21.30 -9.86
C ARG A 1102 12.78 -21.15 -11.36
N PRO A 1103 11.98 -21.80 -12.23
CA PRO A 1103 11.92 -21.38 -13.64
C PRO A 1103 11.51 -19.91 -13.73
N ILE A 1104 12.17 -19.14 -14.59
CA ILE A 1104 11.84 -17.73 -14.84
C ILE A 1104 10.40 -17.62 -15.37
N PRO A 1105 9.55 -16.73 -14.82
CA PRO A 1105 8.16 -16.63 -15.26
C PRO A 1105 8.09 -16.09 -16.70
N VAL A 1106 7.10 -16.57 -17.45
CA VAL A 1106 6.84 -16.09 -18.81
C VAL A 1106 6.39 -14.64 -18.75
N CYS A 1107 7.08 -13.76 -19.49
CA CYS A 1107 6.73 -12.34 -19.58
C CYS A 1107 5.26 -12.16 -20.02
N GLN A 1108 4.45 -11.62 -19.11
CA GLN A 1108 3.03 -11.39 -19.34
C GLN A 1108 2.83 -10.38 -20.47
N ARG A 1109 2.43 -10.87 -21.64
CA ARG A 1109 2.00 -10.04 -22.76
C ARG A 1109 0.59 -9.57 -22.45
N LEU A 1110 0.41 -8.25 -22.32
CA LEU A 1110 -0.91 -7.65 -22.19
C LEU A 1110 -1.76 -7.96 -23.42
N GLU A 1111 -2.94 -8.54 -23.21
CA GLU A 1111 -3.97 -8.65 -24.25
C GLU A 1111 -4.59 -7.27 -24.45
N TRP A 1112 -4.26 -6.60 -25.56
CA TRP A 1112 -4.85 -5.30 -25.88
C TRP A 1112 -6.31 -5.47 -26.29
N GLU A 1113 -7.20 -4.72 -25.64
CA GLU A 1113 -8.63 -4.80 -25.90
C GLU A 1113 -8.97 -4.37 -27.32
N HIS A 1114 -9.88 -5.10 -27.95
CA HIS A 1114 -10.34 -4.77 -29.30
C HIS A 1114 -11.21 -3.50 -29.25
N PRO A 1115 -10.81 -2.41 -29.93
CA PRO A 1115 -11.47 -1.12 -29.79
C PRO A 1115 -12.88 -1.14 -30.41
N VAL A 1116 -13.91 -1.00 -29.58
CA VAL A 1116 -15.30 -0.91 -30.03
C VAL A 1116 -15.64 0.57 -30.28
N THR A 1117 -15.26 1.05 -31.46
CA THR A 1117 -15.51 2.43 -31.89
C THR A 1117 -17.01 2.73 -31.98
N LEU A 1118 -17.50 3.62 -31.11
CA LEU A 1118 -18.87 4.10 -31.17
C LEU A 1118 -18.98 5.18 -32.25
N ASN A 1119 -19.78 4.92 -33.30
CA ASN A 1119 -20.05 5.90 -34.35
C ASN A 1119 -20.92 7.04 -33.82
N MET A 1120 -20.29 8.06 -33.21
CA MET A 1120 -20.95 9.28 -32.71
C MET A 1120 -21.62 10.14 -33.81
N SER A 1121 -21.53 9.72 -35.08
CA SER A 1121 -22.24 10.30 -36.23
C SER A 1121 -23.70 9.85 -36.35
N SER A 1122 -24.18 8.89 -35.54
CA SER A 1122 -25.55 8.36 -35.64
C SER A 1122 -26.25 8.14 -34.28
N PHE A 1123 -26.45 9.21 -33.50
CA PHE A 1123 -27.47 9.22 -32.45
C PHE A 1123 -28.87 9.24 -33.08
N GLY A 1124 -29.38 8.05 -33.41
CA GLY A 1124 -30.73 7.85 -33.93
C GLY A 1124 -31.80 8.23 -32.92
N THR A 1125 -33.00 8.59 -33.40
CA THR A 1125 -34.11 9.05 -32.55
C THR A 1125 -34.89 7.89 -31.90
N GLY A 1126 -34.19 6.87 -31.39
CA GLY A 1126 -34.80 5.72 -30.73
C GLY A 1126 -35.19 6.01 -29.27
N PRO A 1127 -36.24 5.34 -28.74
CA PRO A 1127 -36.70 5.56 -27.37
C PRO A 1127 -35.72 5.04 -26.32
N ASN A 1128 -34.96 3.98 -26.61
CA ASN A 1128 -33.95 3.44 -25.69
C ASN A 1128 -32.66 4.27 -25.71
N ASP A 1129 -32.25 4.77 -26.88
CA ASP A 1129 -31.04 5.59 -27.04
C ASP A 1129 -31.18 6.91 -26.28
N ARG A 1130 -32.39 7.48 -26.24
CA ARG A 1130 -32.72 8.63 -25.39
C ARG A 1130 -32.48 8.38 -23.90
N LEU A 1131 -32.60 7.14 -23.43
CA LEU A 1131 -32.43 6.80 -22.01
C LEU A 1131 -30.95 6.69 -21.65
N PHE A 1132 -30.12 6.12 -22.54
CA PHE A 1132 -28.66 6.18 -22.44
C PHE A 1132 -28.16 7.62 -22.53
N VAL A 1133 -28.60 8.40 -23.53
CA VAL A 1133 -28.23 9.82 -23.65
C VAL A 1133 -28.72 10.63 -22.45
N GLN A 1134 -29.87 10.32 -21.84
CA GLN A 1134 -30.29 10.99 -20.60
C GLN A 1134 -29.45 10.60 -19.38
N GLN A 1135 -29.01 9.35 -19.25
CA GLN A 1135 -28.10 8.95 -18.17
C GLN A 1135 -26.70 9.56 -18.36
N GLU A 1136 -26.15 9.49 -19.57
CA GLU A 1136 -24.84 10.06 -19.89
C GLU A 1136 -24.88 11.60 -19.80
N GLN A 1137 -25.94 12.26 -20.27
CA GLN A 1137 -26.14 13.69 -20.03
C GLN A 1137 -26.43 14.01 -18.56
N GLN A 1138 -27.12 13.19 -17.77
CA GLN A 1138 -27.24 13.43 -16.33
C GLN A 1138 -25.89 13.32 -15.62
N GLN A 1139 -25.06 12.33 -15.99
CA GLN A 1139 -23.76 12.10 -15.38
C GLN A 1139 -22.73 13.15 -15.81
N GLN A 1140 -22.70 13.52 -17.10
CA GLN A 1140 -21.94 14.67 -17.60
C GLN A 1140 -22.46 15.99 -17.04
N HIS A 1141 -23.78 16.18 -16.86
CA HIS A 1141 -24.33 17.40 -16.28
C HIS A 1141 -24.07 17.48 -14.78
N LEU A 1142 -24.01 16.36 -14.03
CA LEU A 1142 -23.48 16.31 -12.67
C LEU A 1142 -22.00 16.72 -12.63
N LEU A 1143 -21.15 16.13 -13.50
CA LEU A 1143 -19.74 16.50 -13.62
C LEU A 1143 -19.54 17.98 -13.99
N VAL A 1144 -20.33 18.51 -14.92
CA VAL A 1144 -20.31 19.93 -15.32
C VAL A 1144 -20.91 20.84 -14.24
N VAL A 1145 -21.86 20.38 -13.42
CA VAL A 1145 -22.36 21.12 -12.26
C VAL A 1145 -21.33 21.14 -11.14
N GLN A 1146 -20.67 20.02 -10.84
CA GLN A 1146 -19.52 19.98 -9.94
C GLN A 1146 -18.42 20.94 -10.43
N GLN A 1147 -17.98 20.83 -11.69
CA GLN A 1147 -16.96 21.72 -12.28
C GLN A 1147 -17.39 23.20 -12.37
N ARG A 1148 -18.68 23.52 -12.44
CA ARG A 1148 -19.19 24.90 -12.39
C ARG A 1148 -19.28 25.44 -10.96
N GLN A 1149 -19.73 24.64 -10.00
CA GLN A 1149 -19.72 25.01 -8.58
C GLN A 1149 -18.27 25.19 -8.07
N LEU A 1150 -17.34 24.33 -8.49
CA LEU A 1150 -15.90 24.45 -8.23
C LEU A 1150 -15.25 25.72 -8.80
N LYS A 1151 -15.91 26.47 -9.69
CA LYS A 1151 -15.42 27.75 -10.23
C LYS A 1151 -16.09 28.99 -9.63
N GLN A 1152 -17.04 28.85 -8.71
CA GLN A 1152 -17.72 29.97 -8.06
C GLN A 1152 -17.24 30.17 -6.62
N GLY A 1153 -16.02 30.72 -6.49
CA GLY A 1153 -15.71 31.55 -5.34
C GLY A 1153 -16.60 32.81 -5.32
N PRO A 1154 -16.77 33.47 -4.16
CA PRO A 1154 -17.63 34.64 -4.04
C PRO A 1154 -17.19 35.76 -5.00
N PRO A 1155 -18.13 36.54 -5.58
CA PRO A 1155 -17.80 37.56 -6.56
C PRO A 1155 -16.92 38.66 -5.95
N GLN A 1156 -15.66 38.69 -6.35
CA GLN A 1156 -14.72 39.77 -6.04
C GLN A 1156 -15.34 41.11 -6.45
N PRO A 1157 -15.50 42.08 -5.52
CA PRO A 1157 -16.10 43.37 -5.85
C PRO A 1157 -15.17 44.14 -6.79
N ILE A 1158 -15.66 44.46 -7.98
CA ILE A 1158 -14.88 45.19 -9.00
C ILE A 1158 -14.62 46.62 -8.50
N MET A 1159 -13.40 46.87 -8.03
CA MET A 1159 -12.81 48.20 -7.94
C MET A 1159 -11.63 48.32 -8.92
N PRO A 1160 -11.44 49.47 -9.59
CA PRO A 1160 -10.45 49.61 -10.64
C PRO A 1160 -9.02 49.67 -10.08
N LEU A 1161 -8.07 49.12 -10.84
CA LEU A 1161 -6.64 49.22 -10.56
C LEU A 1161 -6.15 50.67 -10.62
N VAL A 1162 -5.50 51.12 -9.56
CA VAL A 1162 -4.53 52.22 -9.56
C VAL A 1162 -3.32 51.72 -8.76
N GLY A 1163 -2.10 51.88 -9.32
CA GLY A 1163 -0.89 51.26 -8.80
C GLY A 1163 0.10 52.20 -8.12
N ASN A 1164 1.20 51.58 -7.68
CA ASN A 1164 2.48 52.11 -7.23
C ASN A 1164 2.58 52.77 -5.82
N GLU A 1165 3.36 52.08 -4.98
CA GLU A 1165 4.52 52.58 -4.22
C GLU A 1165 4.49 53.99 -3.59
N LEU A 1166 4.70 54.05 -2.27
CA LEU A 1166 6.04 54.32 -1.73
C LEU A 1166 6.08 54.26 -0.19
N VAL A 1167 7.25 53.96 0.37
CA VAL A 1167 7.58 54.21 1.78
C VAL A 1167 8.23 55.59 1.87
N TYR A 1168 7.66 56.53 2.65
CA TYR A 1168 8.39 57.26 3.71
C TYR A 1168 7.55 58.31 4.48
N SER A 1169 8.16 58.79 5.57
CA SER A 1169 7.62 59.71 6.58
C SER A 1169 7.32 61.15 6.13
N SER A 1170 6.20 61.69 6.64
CA SER A 1170 6.02 63.09 7.08
C SER A 1170 6.10 64.29 6.09
N ARG A 1171 4.98 65.03 6.04
CA ARG A 1171 4.87 66.51 5.89
C ARG A 1171 5.54 67.23 4.67
N GLY A 1172 4.69 67.74 3.76
CA GLY A 1172 4.65 69.20 3.51
C GLY A 1172 4.73 69.78 2.09
N ARG A 1173 3.55 70.07 1.50
CA ARG A 1173 3.21 71.22 0.60
C ARG A 1173 3.95 71.45 -0.75
N ARG A 1174 3.10 71.47 -1.81
CA ARG A 1174 2.98 72.46 -2.92
C ARG A 1174 3.77 72.32 -4.25
N LEU A 1175 2.96 72.34 -5.32
CA LEU A 1175 3.07 73.05 -6.62
C LEU A 1175 3.82 72.42 -7.83
N GLU A 1176 2.99 72.10 -8.84
CA GLU A 1176 3.09 72.45 -10.28
C GLU A 1176 4.10 71.80 -11.27
N SER A 1177 3.50 71.25 -12.36
CA SER A 1177 3.79 71.60 -13.78
C SER A 1177 4.41 70.55 -14.75
N GLN A 1178 3.52 70.03 -15.63
CA GLN A 1178 3.69 69.82 -17.10
C GLN A 1178 4.48 68.64 -17.73
N LYS A 1179 3.69 67.83 -18.48
CA LYS A 1179 3.83 67.40 -19.91
C LYS A 1179 4.84 66.31 -20.37
N GLY A 1180 4.33 65.44 -21.26
CA GLY A 1180 5.08 64.64 -22.25
C GLY A 1180 5.06 63.12 -21.96
N ALA A 1181 4.39 62.20 -22.66
CA ALA A 1181 4.12 61.99 -24.10
C ALA A 1181 5.37 61.48 -24.89
N LEU A 1182 5.33 60.42 -25.71
CA LEU A 1182 4.26 59.46 -26.08
C LEU A 1182 4.88 58.23 -26.83
N VAL A 1183 4.04 57.22 -27.17
CA VAL A 1183 4.17 56.32 -28.35
C VAL A 1183 5.21 55.16 -28.34
N THR A 1184 5.00 53.96 -28.92
CA THR A 1184 3.80 53.07 -29.11
C THR A 1184 4.19 51.75 -29.83
N ARG A 1185 3.72 50.58 -29.32
CA ARG A 1185 3.61 49.24 -30.01
C ARG A 1185 4.92 48.56 -30.47
N PHE A 1186 4.94 47.25 -30.82
CA PHE A 1186 3.87 46.24 -30.98
C PHE A 1186 4.34 44.85 -30.51
N MET A 1187 3.37 43.98 -30.18
CA MET A 1187 3.48 42.60 -29.63
C MET A 1187 3.99 42.55 -28.18
#